data_AF-A0A5J6N2D5-F1
#
_entry.id   AF-A0A5J6N2D5-F1
#
_cell.length_a   1.000
_cell.length_b   1.000
_cell.length_c   1.000
_cell.angle_alpha   90.00
_cell.angle_beta   90.00
_cell.angle_gamma   90.00
#
_symmetry.space_group_name_H-M   'P 1'
#
loop_
_entity.id
_entity.type
_entity.pdbx_description
1 polymer ?
#
loop_
_entity_poly.entity_id
_entity_poly.type
_entity_poly.pdbx_seq_one_letter_code
_entity_poly.pdbx_strand_id
1 'polypeptide(L)'
;MRGAIMDERSICRMLGGAILAGMLTWGNAAVAAPQITVPACDVLKAWSATVVPTDTYTVAPALPLPKALADEALLPVFGVTALSWTGEDIKAASGALTACYREAKKAGDKPAMDALGVANAAVAKTLGQTLAAVAKARQAVESQRPAIAGLPDTAELDRGLAALIDADPAKPNLQAAAGLPREITGPLVYIAKFLPYLPDGDRQHLMAELSDRRATIQAAAGQAMGQDVAAAPATADGVVTLMKVRQRIAAMVASDELTAIDGQAATRAEEIRAGLRQATPAGWVPPDCIELYRWSGAADARQGVTLGNQSTYTAFLDERVVPVFGISLAVWGDEDLTRFQTLRAVCQATWRAMPGAATISNPPADAPELLKLAAKGAWIDTADPQIAQARTAIKAYSAGLEALAAVETRIAALPDTSDSLPQLYQLANDPAQQSVDQARRQSFQAAVAAKQKAINARALTAAMDGLGQVQVASLGDLAKLVNYWGTASMTIADPNDRQRFGQAAEQVLDEDINRLLPDFKAKLDEMPATLAGLGKVRTAVLDLTGVSETEKAPPFQPMHAAIHERSAAIIEALHQENCTALLKELDIGDSAAEQLVWDGKTGTKLGVFVCNLTESGSPVHEYAGGGLLSGDQKLKATLAMGGLQTLWLHKAEVAQGQEDMLVGFKMADANQERPISVEEWAMFTAMATGGQFVTPEICDAVMSKPEDQLTIGDKMTGVACAQEVLNGSWGFQ
;
A
#
# COMPACT_ATOMS: atom_id res chain seq x y z
N MET A 1 33.39 -28.82 24.78
CA MET A 1 32.63 -28.44 25.99
C MET A 1 31.45 -29.39 26.12
N ARG A 2 31.55 -30.36 27.03
CA ARG A 2 30.52 -31.34 27.39
C ARG A 2 30.32 -31.21 28.89
N GLY A 3 29.08 -31.22 29.34
CA GLY A 3 28.72 -31.38 30.74
C GLY A 3 27.23 -31.09 30.92
N ALA A 4 26.51 -31.72 31.83
CA ALA A 4 26.67 -32.98 32.53
C ALA A 4 25.27 -33.26 33.10
N ILE A 5 24.86 -34.54 33.08
CA ILE A 5 23.63 -35.03 33.71
C ILE A 5 23.90 -35.09 35.22
N MET A 6 23.03 -34.54 36.06
CA MET A 6 23.00 -34.81 37.49
C MET A 6 21.67 -35.43 37.90
N ASP A 7 21.82 -36.68 38.33
CA ASP A 7 20.92 -37.54 39.09
C ASP A 7 20.98 -37.10 40.57
N GLU A 8 19.83 -36.87 41.20
CA GLU A 8 19.74 -36.49 42.60
C GLU A 8 18.99 -37.58 43.38
N ARG A 9 19.75 -38.62 43.73
CA ARG A 9 19.46 -39.51 44.84
C ARG A 9 20.17 -38.99 46.09
N SER A 10 19.42 -39.07 47.20
CA SER A 10 19.90 -39.42 48.54
C SER A 10 20.35 -38.29 49.46
N ILE A 11 19.43 -37.82 50.32
CA ILE A 11 19.77 -37.42 51.70
C ILE A 11 18.74 -37.97 52.70
N CYS A 12 19.29 -38.60 53.75
CA CYS A 12 18.72 -38.96 55.05
C CYS A 12 17.92 -40.26 55.22
N ARG A 13 18.69 -41.36 55.30
CA ARG A 13 18.54 -42.38 56.37
C ARG A 13 18.92 -41.76 57.71
N MET A 14 18.03 -41.79 58.71
CA MET A 14 18.33 -42.24 60.07
C MET A 14 17.06 -42.28 60.93
N LEU A 15 17.07 -43.24 61.86
CA LEU A 15 16.12 -43.51 62.95
C LEU A 15 14.87 -44.31 62.59
N GLY A 16 15.10 -45.62 62.47
CA GLY A 16 14.15 -46.61 62.96
C GLY A 16 13.97 -46.47 64.47
N GLY A 17 12.72 -46.53 64.90
CA GLY A 17 12.33 -46.43 66.30
C GLY A 17 10.82 -46.54 66.44
N ALA A 18 10.34 -47.78 66.55
CA ALA A 18 9.11 -48.20 67.22
C ALA A 18 7.83 -47.37 67.03
N ILE A 19 6.92 -47.81 66.14
CA ILE A 19 5.48 -47.90 66.45
C ILE A 19 4.94 -49.20 65.81
N LEU A 20 5.10 -50.29 66.56
CA LEU A 20 4.47 -51.58 66.33
C LEU A 20 3.82 -51.98 67.66
N ALA A 21 2.72 -51.31 68.00
CA ALA A 21 1.81 -51.68 69.09
C ALA A 21 0.52 -50.86 68.93
N GLY A 22 -0.57 -51.53 68.55
CA GLY A 22 -1.87 -50.88 68.32
C GLY A 22 -2.91 -51.74 67.58
N MET A 23 -2.53 -52.95 67.14
CA MET A 23 -3.48 -53.99 66.76
C MET A 23 -3.49 -55.05 67.87
N LEU A 24 -4.48 -54.96 68.78
CA LEU A 24 -5.08 -56.04 69.59
C LEU A 24 -5.74 -55.46 70.86
N THR A 25 -6.78 -54.65 70.65
CA THR A 25 -7.91 -54.56 71.59
C THR A 25 -9.20 -54.55 70.78
N TRP A 26 -9.49 -55.66 70.10
CA TRP A 26 -10.89 -56.05 69.90
C TRP A 26 -11.39 -56.42 71.30
N GLY A 27 -11.67 -55.39 72.09
CA GLY A 27 -12.38 -55.56 73.34
C GLY A 27 -13.64 -56.34 73.01
N ASN A 28 -13.92 -57.38 73.79
CA ASN A 28 -15.24 -57.95 73.88
C ASN A 28 -16.19 -56.78 74.11
N ALA A 29 -16.81 -56.28 73.04
CA ALA A 29 -17.93 -55.37 73.16
C ALA A 29 -18.93 -56.17 73.99
N ALA A 30 -19.11 -55.77 75.25
CA ALA A 30 -20.13 -56.34 76.10
C ALA A 30 -21.39 -56.32 75.25
N VAL A 31 -21.92 -57.50 74.94
CA VAL A 31 -23.13 -57.64 74.12
C VAL A 31 -24.18 -56.82 74.85
N ALA A 32 -24.51 -55.66 74.29
CA ALA A 32 -25.45 -54.76 74.92
C ALA A 32 -26.75 -55.55 75.09
N ALA A 33 -27.25 -55.62 76.32
CA ALA A 33 -28.54 -56.25 76.57
C ALA A 33 -29.58 -55.58 75.66
N PRO A 34 -30.55 -56.33 75.12
CA PRO A 34 -31.62 -55.75 74.31
C PRO A 34 -32.29 -54.62 75.09
N GLN A 35 -32.46 -53.50 74.41
CA GLN A 35 -33.07 -52.28 74.94
C GLN A 35 -34.59 -52.35 74.88
N ILE A 36 -35.14 -53.23 74.04
CA ILE A 36 -36.58 -53.43 73.95
C ILE A 36 -37.15 -54.10 75.23
N THR A 37 -38.35 -53.69 75.60
CA THR A 37 -39.17 -54.44 76.55
C THR A 37 -39.89 -55.56 75.81
N VAL A 38 -39.69 -56.81 76.22
CA VAL A 38 -40.41 -57.95 75.64
C VAL A 38 -41.86 -57.94 76.17
N PRO A 39 -42.88 -57.66 75.34
CA PRO A 39 -44.25 -57.56 75.80
C PRO A 39 -44.86 -58.96 76.03
N ALA A 40 -45.95 -58.99 76.80
CA ALA A 40 -46.74 -60.20 76.96
C ALA A 40 -47.42 -60.61 75.63
N CYS A 41 -47.76 -61.90 75.49
CA CYS A 41 -48.27 -62.43 74.21
C CYS A 41 -49.62 -61.87 73.78
N ASP A 42 -50.47 -61.43 74.71
CA ASP A 42 -51.73 -60.74 74.41
C ASP A 42 -51.48 -59.37 73.76
N VAL A 43 -50.52 -58.60 74.27
CA VAL A 43 -50.07 -57.32 73.69
C VAL A 43 -49.46 -57.54 72.31
N LEU A 44 -48.60 -58.54 72.14
CA LEU A 44 -47.99 -58.88 70.85
C LEU A 44 -49.04 -59.35 69.83
N LYS A 45 -50.04 -60.13 70.24
CA LYS A 45 -51.16 -60.53 69.38
C LYS A 45 -51.94 -59.30 68.90
N ALA A 46 -52.33 -58.41 69.82
CA ALA A 46 -53.09 -57.20 69.50
C ALA A 46 -52.34 -56.29 68.52
N TRP A 47 -51.05 -56.04 68.77
CA TRP A 47 -50.22 -55.25 67.86
C TRP A 47 -50.02 -55.93 66.50
N SER A 48 -49.74 -57.25 66.47
CA SER A 48 -49.48 -57.99 65.23
C SER A 48 -50.65 -57.95 64.25
N ALA A 49 -51.88 -57.87 64.75
CA ALA A 49 -53.09 -57.74 63.94
C ALA A 49 -53.18 -56.41 63.18
N THR A 50 -52.41 -55.39 63.60
CA THR A 50 -52.33 -54.08 62.93
C THR A 50 -51.27 -54.02 61.83
N VAL A 51 -50.41 -55.04 61.71
CA VAL A 51 -49.32 -55.07 60.74
C VAL A 51 -49.85 -55.39 59.34
N VAL A 52 -50.02 -54.35 58.53
CA VAL A 52 -50.35 -54.46 57.10
C VAL A 52 -49.10 -54.15 56.26
N PRO A 53 -48.44 -55.13 55.62
CA PRO A 53 -47.14 -54.92 54.95
C PRO A 53 -47.16 -53.86 53.83
N THR A 54 -48.31 -53.63 53.21
CA THR A 54 -48.49 -52.67 52.12
C THR A 54 -48.83 -51.26 52.60
N ASP A 55 -49.25 -51.09 53.86
CA ASP A 55 -49.52 -49.78 54.45
C ASP A 55 -48.24 -49.26 55.08
N THR A 56 -47.45 -48.54 54.29
CA THR A 56 -46.10 -48.12 54.65
C THR A 56 -45.99 -46.63 54.94
N TYR A 57 -45.00 -46.26 55.75
CA TYR A 57 -44.43 -44.91 55.84
C TYR A 57 -42.97 -44.94 55.39
N THR A 58 -42.43 -43.80 54.97
CA THR A 58 -41.09 -43.68 54.43
C THR A 58 -40.14 -43.20 55.51
N VAL A 59 -39.16 -44.02 55.91
CA VAL A 59 -38.10 -43.60 56.84
C VAL A 59 -37.00 -42.83 56.12
N ALA A 60 -36.68 -43.29 54.91
CA ALA A 60 -35.77 -42.67 53.96
C ALA A 60 -36.32 -42.92 52.55
N PRO A 61 -35.97 -42.12 51.53
CA PRO A 61 -36.58 -42.22 50.19
C PRO A 61 -36.64 -43.63 49.58
N ALA A 62 -35.68 -44.50 49.87
CA ALA A 62 -35.61 -45.88 49.38
C ALA A 62 -36.05 -46.95 50.40
N LEU A 63 -36.49 -46.55 51.60
CA LEU A 63 -36.75 -47.43 52.74
C LEU A 63 -38.19 -47.26 53.27
N PRO A 64 -39.19 -47.85 52.59
CA PRO A 64 -40.55 -47.93 53.12
C PRO A 64 -40.63 -48.99 54.23
N LEU A 65 -41.26 -48.62 55.35
CA LEU A 65 -41.57 -49.53 56.46
C LEU A 65 -43.08 -49.59 56.69
N PRO A 66 -43.65 -50.74 57.07
CA PRO A 66 -45.04 -50.82 57.52
C PRO A 66 -45.35 -49.82 58.65
N LYS A 67 -46.49 -49.13 58.61
CA LYS A 67 -46.90 -48.14 59.62
C LYS A 67 -47.01 -48.71 61.03
N ALA A 68 -47.26 -50.00 61.17
CA ALA A 68 -47.24 -50.68 62.48
C ALA A 68 -45.84 -50.71 63.12
N LEU A 69 -44.79 -50.41 62.35
CA LEU A 69 -43.42 -50.21 62.84
C LEU A 69 -43.07 -48.72 63.03
N ALA A 70 -43.98 -47.79 62.73
CA ALA A 70 -43.78 -46.39 63.06
C ALA A 70 -43.76 -46.21 64.58
N ASP A 71 -43.13 -45.14 65.04
CA ASP A 71 -42.90 -44.93 66.47
C ASP A 71 -44.22 -44.84 67.25
N GLU A 72 -45.29 -44.31 66.65
CA GLU A 72 -46.62 -44.23 67.26
C GLU A 72 -47.22 -45.61 67.59
N ALA A 73 -46.88 -46.63 66.80
CA ALA A 73 -47.38 -47.99 66.96
C ALA A 73 -46.41 -48.90 67.71
N LEU A 74 -45.10 -48.71 67.53
CA LEU A 74 -44.07 -49.60 68.06
C LEU A 74 -43.59 -49.21 69.46
N LEU A 75 -43.52 -47.90 69.76
CA LEU A 75 -43.03 -47.38 71.04
C LEU A 75 -43.89 -47.85 72.23
N PRO A 76 -45.24 -47.88 72.17
CA PRO A 76 -46.06 -48.38 73.28
C PRO A 76 -45.89 -49.89 73.53
N VAL A 77 -45.44 -50.64 72.53
CA VAL A 77 -45.31 -52.10 72.59
C VAL A 77 -43.94 -52.48 73.12
N PHE A 78 -42.87 -51.97 72.52
CA PHE A 78 -41.50 -52.39 72.80
C PHE A 78 -40.68 -51.38 73.61
N GLY A 79 -41.23 -50.18 73.89
CA GLY A 79 -40.60 -49.15 74.72
C GLY A 79 -39.53 -48.32 74.03
N VAL A 80 -39.15 -48.64 72.79
CA VAL A 80 -38.14 -47.90 71.99
C VAL A 80 -38.55 -47.79 70.52
N THR A 81 -38.14 -46.69 69.88
CA THR A 81 -38.41 -46.37 68.46
C THR A 81 -37.77 -47.38 67.50
N ALA A 82 -38.37 -47.64 66.35
CA ALA A 82 -37.89 -48.68 65.43
C ALA A 82 -36.44 -48.47 64.96
N LEU A 83 -36.05 -47.20 64.74
CA LEU A 83 -34.74 -46.84 64.21
C LEU A 83 -33.60 -46.87 65.24
N SER A 84 -33.92 -47.03 66.52
CA SER A 84 -32.94 -47.21 67.58
C SER A 84 -32.63 -48.68 67.89
N TRP A 85 -33.33 -49.63 67.24
CA TRP A 85 -33.15 -51.05 67.50
C TRP A 85 -31.78 -51.53 67.00
N THR A 86 -31.17 -52.43 67.75
CA THR A 86 -29.96 -53.16 67.38
C THR A 86 -30.31 -54.52 66.79
N GLY A 87 -29.30 -55.25 66.30
CA GLY A 87 -29.49 -56.65 65.87
C GLY A 87 -29.98 -57.57 66.98
N GLU A 88 -29.59 -57.30 68.23
CA GLU A 88 -30.07 -58.08 69.39
C GLU A 88 -31.52 -57.73 69.75
N ASP A 89 -31.96 -56.48 69.56
CA ASP A 89 -33.37 -56.10 69.74
C ASP A 89 -34.27 -56.80 68.72
N ILE A 90 -33.87 -56.84 67.45
CA ILE A 90 -34.60 -57.57 66.40
C ILE A 90 -34.70 -59.05 66.78
N LYS A 91 -33.60 -59.66 67.24
CA LYS A 91 -33.55 -61.06 67.63
C LYS A 91 -34.42 -61.34 68.86
N ALA A 92 -34.42 -60.45 69.84
CA ALA A 92 -35.26 -60.55 71.04
C ALA A 92 -36.75 -60.42 70.68
N ALA A 93 -37.14 -59.42 69.88
CA ALA A 93 -38.50 -59.24 69.41
C ALA A 93 -38.98 -60.41 68.55
N SER A 94 -38.15 -60.88 67.61
CA SER A 94 -38.46 -62.04 66.77
C SER A 94 -38.58 -63.33 67.57
N GLY A 95 -37.73 -63.50 68.60
CA GLY A 95 -37.81 -64.59 69.56
C GLY A 95 -39.14 -64.60 70.31
N ALA A 96 -39.57 -63.43 70.81
CA ALA A 96 -40.85 -63.26 71.50
C ALA A 96 -42.05 -63.53 70.59
N LEU A 97 -42.06 -62.96 69.37
CA LEU A 97 -43.11 -63.22 68.37
C LEU A 97 -43.20 -64.71 68.00
N THR A 98 -42.05 -65.38 67.86
CA THR A 98 -41.99 -66.82 67.59
C THR A 98 -42.53 -67.64 68.77
N ALA A 99 -42.25 -67.24 70.00
CA ALA A 99 -42.79 -67.89 71.19
C ALA A 99 -44.33 -67.76 71.24
N CYS A 100 -44.86 -66.54 71.08
CA CYS A 100 -46.31 -66.30 71.05
C CYS A 100 -47.00 -66.99 69.87
N TYR A 101 -46.34 -67.10 68.71
CA TYR A 101 -46.84 -67.87 67.57
C TYR A 101 -47.02 -69.34 67.92
N ARG A 102 -46.06 -69.95 68.65
CA ARG A 102 -46.17 -71.34 69.11
C ARG A 102 -47.30 -71.51 70.12
N GLU A 103 -47.53 -70.53 71.00
CA GLU A 103 -48.65 -70.53 71.94
C GLU A 103 -50.01 -70.44 71.22
N ALA A 104 -50.15 -69.52 70.26
CA ALA A 104 -51.35 -69.41 69.42
C ALA A 104 -51.61 -70.72 68.64
N LYS A 105 -50.56 -71.35 68.12
CA LYS A 105 -50.66 -72.66 67.45
C LYS A 105 -51.15 -73.76 68.38
N LYS A 106 -50.65 -73.82 69.62
CA LYS A 106 -51.15 -74.78 70.63
C LYS A 106 -52.63 -74.55 70.97
N ALA A 107 -53.07 -73.29 70.96
CA ALA A 107 -54.45 -72.90 71.22
C ALA A 107 -55.39 -73.05 70.00
N GLY A 108 -54.87 -73.36 68.80
CA GLY A 108 -55.67 -73.43 67.57
C GLY A 108 -56.12 -72.07 67.01
N ASP A 109 -55.52 -70.97 67.47
CA ASP A 109 -55.88 -69.59 67.11
C ASP A 109 -55.23 -69.16 65.78
N LYS A 110 -55.83 -69.60 64.67
CA LYS A 110 -55.29 -69.37 63.32
C LYS A 110 -55.13 -67.88 62.96
N PRO A 111 -56.10 -66.97 63.22
CA PRO A 111 -55.93 -65.55 62.94
C PRO A 111 -54.71 -64.95 63.66
N ALA A 112 -54.49 -65.29 64.93
CA ALA A 112 -53.32 -64.81 65.66
C ALA A 112 -52.01 -65.41 65.13
N MET A 113 -52.01 -66.67 64.69
CA MET A 113 -50.83 -67.27 64.05
C MET A 113 -50.43 -66.50 62.79
N ASP A 114 -51.38 -66.25 61.90
CA ASP A 114 -51.11 -65.56 60.62
C ASP A 114 -50.61 -64.12 60.88
N ALA A 115 -51.27 -63.39 61.79
CA ALA A 115 -50.85 -62.04 62.20
C ALA A 115 -49.45 -62.01 62.82
N LEU A 116 -49.15 -62.90 63.77
CA LEU A 116 -47.84 -63.00 64.40
C LEU A 116 -46.74 -63.40 63.40
N GLY A 117 -47.07 -64.26 62.43
CA GLY A 117 -46.14 -64.65 61.36
C GLY A 117 -45.79 -63.47 60.45
N VAL A 118 -46.78 -62.68 60.03
CA VAL A 118 -46.59 -61.45 59.24
C VAL A 118 -45.80 -60.41 60.03
N ALA A 119 -46.14 -60.19 61.30
CA ALA A 119 -45.43 -59.28 62.18
C ALA A 119 -43.96 -59.69 62.39
N ASN A 120 -43.70 -60.99 62.58
CA ASN A 120 -42.33 -61.50 62.70
C ASN A 120 -41.53 -61.31 61.41
N ALA A 121 -42.14 -61.50 60.23
CA ALA A 121 -41.48 -61.21 58.96
C ALA A 121 -41.20 -59.70 58.80
N ALA A 122 -42.14 -58.83 59.19
CA ALA A 122 -41.95 -57.38 59.17
C ALA A 122 -40.80 -56.93 60.09
N VAL A 123 -40.67 -57.50 61.29
CA VAL A 123 -39.59 -57.20 62.24
C VAL A 123 -38.26 -57.82 61.80
N ALA A 124 -38.21 -59.14 61.61
CA ALA A 124 -36.94 -59.83 61.36
C ALA A 124 -36.35 -59.51 59.98
N LYS A 125 -37.20 -59.38 58.95
CA LYS A 125 -36.75 -59.15 57.56
C LYS A 125 -36.79 -57.67 57.20
N THR A 126 -37.96 -57.04 57.25
CA THR A 126 -38.14 -55.68 56.71
C THR A 126 -37.44 -54.63 57.57
N LEU A 127 -37.67 -54.63 58.88
CA LEU A 127 -36.98 -53.72 59.80
C LEU A 127 -35.48 -54.03 59.85
N GLY A 128 -35.09 -55.31 59.95
CA GLY A 128 -33.68 -55.70 59.92
C GLY A 128 -32.90 -55.26 58.68
N GLN A 129 -33.48 -55.42 57.48
CA GLN A 129 -32.88 -54.92 56.24
C GLN A 129 -32.80 -53.39 56.22
N THR A 130 -33.82 -52.71 56.74
CA THR A 130 -33.86 -51.25 56.83
C THR A 130 -32.79 -50.71 57.76
N LEU A 131 -32.65 -51.25 58.98
CA LEU A 131 -31.62 -50.83 59.93
C LEU A 131 -30.21 -51.12 59.40
N ALA A 132 -30.01 -52.26 58.73
CA ALA A 132 -28.73 -52.56 58.09
C ALA A 132 -28.40 -51.57 56.94
N ALA A 133 -29.40 -51.18 56.15
CA ALA A 133 -29.23 -50.19 55.08
C ALA A 133 -28.92 -48.79 55.66
N VAL A 134 -29.63 -48.36 56.71
CA VAL A 134 -29.38 -47.09 57.41
C VAL A 134 -27.99 -47.08 58.04
N ALA A 135 -27.59 -48.13 58.76
CA ALA A 135 -26.28 -48.23 59.37
C ALA A 135 -25.15 -48.17 58.33
N LYS A 136 -25.32 -48.88 57.21
CA LYS A 136 -24.39 -48.83 56.08
C LYS A 136 -24.32 -47.45 55.45
N ALA A 137 -25.45 -46.77 55.27
CA ALA A 137 -25.50 -45.42 54.72
C ALA A 137 -24.82 -44.41 55.64
N ARG A 138 -25.08 -44.47 56.95
CA ARG A 138 -24.39 -43.66 57.97
C ARG A 138 -22.89 -43.87 57.93
N GLN A 139 -22.44 -45.12 57.98
CA GLN A 139 -21.01 -45.46 57.92
C GLN A 139 -20.37 -44.97 56.60
N ALA A 140 -21.07 -45.13 55.48
CA ALA A 140 -20.60 -44.71 54.17
C ALA A 140 -20.42 -43.18 54.11
N VAL A 141 -21.41 -42.41 54.57
CA VAL A 141 -21.32 -40.95 54.64
C VAL A 141 -20.20 -40.53 55.59
N GLU A 142 -20.14 -41.12 56.78
CA GLU A 142 -19.12 -40.79 57.78
C GLU A 142 -17.71 -41.04 57.26
N SER A 143 -17.50 -42.12 56.49
CA SER A 143 -16.21 -42.40 55.87
C SER A 143 -15.74 -41.35 54.85
N GLN A 144 -16.66 -40.58 54.27
CA GLN A 144 -16.37 -39.55 53.28
C GLN A 144 -16.30 -38.13 53.84
N ARG A 145 -16.86 -37.88 55.04
CA ARG A 145 -16.81 -36.54 55.66
C ARG A 145 -15.39 -35.99 55.77
N PRO A 146 -14.37 -36.74 56.25
CA PRO A 146 -13.00 -36.23 56.32
C PRO A 146 -12.41 -35.93 54.95
N ALA A 147 -12.80 -36.69 53.92
CA ALA A 147 -12.33 -36.46 52.55
C ALA A 147 -12.85 -35.11 52.03
N ILE A 148 -14.15 -34.82 52.19
CA ILE A 148 -14.75 -33.53 51.78
C ILE A 148 -14.21 -32.37 52.60
N ALA A 149 -14.07 -32.54 53.91
CA ALA A 149 -13.51 -31.52 54.80
C ALA A 149 -12.05 -31.19 54.47
N GLY A 150 -11.27 -32.17 53.97
CA GLY A 150 -9.87 -31.98 53.56
C GLY A 150 -9.68 -31.43 52.15
N LEU A 151 -10.73 -31.27 51.34
CA LEU A 151 -10.63 -30.69 50.01
C LEU A 151 -10.41 -29.17 50.08
N PRO A 152 -9.60 -28.59 49.18
CA PRO A 152 -9.33 -27.16 49.17
C PRO A 152 -10.58 -26.35 48.78
N ASP A 153 -10.73 -25.17 49.39
CA ASP A 153 -11.81 -24.22 49.16
C ASP A 153 -11.70 -23.61 47.76
N THR A 154 -12.27 -24.30 46.78
CA THR A 154 -12.15 -24.02 45.34
C THR A 154 -13.53 -23.83 44.72
N ALA A 155 -13.58 -23.17 43.56
CA ALA A 155 -14.82 -23.00 42.79
C ALA A 155 -15.37 -24.35 42.30
N GLU A 156 -14.50 -25.31 42.01
CA GLU A 156 -14.88 -26.69 41.69
C GLU A 156 -15.60 -27.37 42.85
N LEU A 157 -15.10 -27.19 44.08
CA LEU A 157 -15.74 -27.76 45.26
C LEU A 157 -17.09 -27.10 45.55
N ASP A 158 -17.20 -25.77 45.44
CA ASP A 158 -18.47 -25.04 45.56
C ASP A 158 -19.53 -25.57 44.58
N ARG A 159 -19.18 -25.73 43.29
CA ARG A 159 -20.06 -26.32 42.28
C ARG A 159 -20.43 -27.77 42.57
N GLY A 160 -19.47 -28.57 43.03
CA GLY A 160 -19.71 -29.97 43.38
C GLY A 160 -20.67 -30.11 44.57
N LEU A 161 -20.49 -29.29 45.61
CA LEU A 161 -21.37 -29.25 46.78
C LEU A 161 -22.77 -28.78 46.39
N ALA A 162 -22.90 -27.72 45.59
CA ALA A 162 -24.19 -27.25 45.09
C ALA A 162 -24.92 -28.34 44.30
N ALA A 163 -24.23 -29.02 43.37
CA ALA A 163 -24.81 -30.12 42.60
C ALA A 163 -25.33 -31.26 43.49
N LEU A 164 -24.70 -31.52 44.64
CA LEU A 164 -25.16 -32.52 45.60
C LEU A 164 -26.32 -32.03 46.47
N ILE A 165 -26.29 -30.77 46.91
CA ILE A 165 -27.33 -30.14 47.73
C ILE A 165 -28.64 -30.00 46.93
N ASP A 166 -28.54 -29.59 45.67
CA ASP A 166 -29.68 -29.37 44.78
C ASP A 166 -30.22 -30.68 44.15
N ALA A 167 -29.54 -31.81 44.36
CA ALA A 167 -29.96 -33.09 43.82
C ALA A 167 -31.20 -33.64 44.54
N ASP A 168 -32.11 -34.26 43.77
CA ASP A 168 -33.23 -35.03 44.35
C ASP A 168 -32.67 -36.15 45.26
N PRO A 169 -32.93 -36.14 46.58
CA PRO A 169 -32.38 -37.14 47.49
C PRO A 169 -32.89 -38.56 47.22
N ALA A 170 -34.02 -38.73 46.53
CA ALA A 170 -34.52 -40.04 46.12
C ALA A 170 -33.79 -40.59 44.89
N LYS A 171 -33.33 -39.72 44.01
CA LYS A 171 -32.66 -40.06 42.74
C LYS A 171 -31.56 -39.04 42.43
N PRO A 172 -30.48 -39.03 43.22
CA PRO A 172 -29.49 -37.97 43.11
C PRO A 172 -28.79 -38.03 41.76
N ASN A 173 -28.88 -36.93 41.02
CA ASN A 173 -28.28 -36.77 39.71
C ASN A 173 -27.18 -35.70 39.77
N LEU A 174 -25.93 -36.14 39.76
CA LEU A 174 -24.77 -35.25 39.79
C LEU A 174 -24.28 -34.86 38.40
N GLN A 175 -25.16 -34.81 37.39
CA GLN A 175 -24.79 -34.33 36.06
C GLN A 175 -24.21 -32.91 36.09
N ALA A 176 -24.68 -32.05 37.01
CA ALA A 176 -24.12 -30.71 37.22
C ALA A 176 -22.67 -30.72 37.73
N ALA A 177 -22.20 -31.83 38.31
CA ALA A 177 -20.81 -32.04 38.71
C ALA A 177 -19.95 -32.70 37.61
N ALA A 178 -20.51 -32.95 36.42
CA ALA A 178 -19.77 -33.55 35.30
C ALA A 178 -18.61 -32.63 34.88
N GLY A 179 -17.42 -33.22 34.69
CA GLY A 179 -16.20 -32.50 34.32
C GLY A 179 -15.39 -31.92 35.48
N LEU A 180 -15.87 -32.03 36.72
CA LEU A 180 -15.08 -31.69 37.90
C LEU A 180 -13.98 -32.75 38.17
N PRO A 181 -12.87 -32.38 38.84
CA PRO A 181 -11.81 -33.31 39.21
C PRO A 181 -12.31 -34.55 39.96
N ARG A 182 -11.64 -35.69 39.78
CA ARG A 182 -12.06 -36.97 40.39
C ARG A 182 -11.97 -36.94 41.91
N GLU A 183 -11.05 -36.17 42.43
CA GLU A 183 -10.79 -35.95 43.85
C GLU A 183 -11.99 -35.27 44.53
N ILE A 184 -12.70 -34.40 43.79
CA ILE A 184 -13.92 -33.73 44.26
C ILE A 184 -15.15 -34.61 43.99
N THR A 185 -15.30 -35.13 42.77
CA THR A 185 -16.49 -35.90 42.39
C THR A 185 -16.60 -37.25 43.09
N GLY A 186 -15.48 -37.90 43.41
CA GLY A 186 -15.46 -39.22 44.04
C GLY A 186 -16.24 -39.27 45.37
N PRO A 187 -15.85 -38.47 46.38
CA PRO A 187 -16.57 -38.41 47.66
C PRO A 187 -18.04 -37.98 47.50
N LEU A 188 -18.32 -37.01 46.61
CA LEU A 188 -19.69 -36.51 46.38
C LEU A 188 -20.60 -37.56 45.75
N VAL A 189 -20.14 -38.26 44.71
CA VAL A 189 -20.85 -39.38 44.08
C VAL A 189 -21.08 -40.51 45.08
N TYR A 190 -20.09 -40.77 45.94
CA TYR A 190 -20.24 -41.78 46.97
C TYR A 190 -21.31 -41.40 48.00
N ILE A 191 -21.34 -40.16 48.49
CA ILE A 191 -22.41 -39.67 49.38
C ILE A 191 -23.77 -39.73 48.68
N ALA A 192 -23.87 -39.21 47.45
CA ALA A 192 -25.09 -39.23 46.64
C ALA A 192 -25.71 -40.63 46.58
N LYS A 193 -24.90 -41.67 46.33
CA LYS A 193 -25.37 -43.06 46.28
C LYS A 193 -26.09 -43.52 47.55
N PHE A 194 -25.75 -42.97 48.71
CA PHE A 194 -26.31 -43.36 50.00
C PHE A 194 -27.40 -42.41 50.53
N LEU A 195 -27.61 -41.24 49.92
CA LEU A 195 -28.68 -40.31 50.30
C LEU A 195 -30.09 -40.94 50.35
N PRO A 196 -30.50 -41.81 49.40
CA PRO A 196 -31.84 -42.41 49.46
C PRO A 196 -32.07 -43.32 50.68
N TYR A 197 -31.01 -43.73 51.37
CA TYR A 197 -31.05 -44.65 52.51
C TYR A 197 -30.84 -43.95 53.86
N LEU A 198 -30.60 -42.63 53.86
CA LEU A 198 -30.45 -41.85 55.09
C LEU A 198 -31.81 -41.38 55.61
N PRO A 199 -32.11 -41.62 56.90
CA PRO A 199 -33.26 -41.03 57.57
C PRO A 199 -33.30 -39.50 57.42
N ASP A 200 -34.50 -38.94 57.44
CA ASP A 200 -34.70 -37.49 57.19
C ASP A 200 -33.86 -36.60 58.10
N GLY A 201 -33.75 -36.91 59.40
CA GLY A 201 -32.93 -36.15 60.34
C GLY A 201 -31.43 -36.18 60.02
N ASP A 202 -30.89 -37.36 59.70
CA ASP A 202 -29.47 -37.51 59.33
C ASP A 202 -29.17 -36.80 58.01
N ARG A 203 -30.10 -36.90 57.05
CA ARG A 203 -29.99 -36.25 55.74
C ARG A 203 -30.04 -34.74 55.87
N GLN A 204 -30.98 -34.19 56.64
CA GLN A 204 -31.06 -32.75 56.91
C GLN A 204 -29.78 -32.24 57.58
N HIS A 205 -29.26 -32.97 58.57
CA HIS A 205 -28.01 -32.61 59.22
C HIS A 205 -26.82 -32.59 58.24
N LEU A 206 -26.70 -33.62 57.40
CA LEU A 206 -25.69 -33.66 56.34
C LEU A 206 -25.82 -32.50 55.35
N MET A 207 -27.04 -32.19 54.89
CA MET A 207 -27.27 -31.10 53.93
C MET A 207 -26.97 -29.73 54.55
N ALA A 208 -27.28 -29.53 55.84
CA ALA A 208 -26.90 -28.33 56.57
C ALA A 208 -25.38 -28.18 56.64
N GLU A 209 -24.64 -29.23 57.02
CA GLU A 209 -23.17 -29.21 57.07
C GLU A 209 -22.53 -28.91 55.72
N LEU A 210 -23.02 -29.55 54.64
CA LEU A 210 -22.52 -29.29 53.29
C LEU A 210 -22.85 -27.86 52.82
N SER A 211 -24.02 -27.33 53.21
CA SER A 211 -24.41 -25.94 52.94
C SER A 211 -23.55 -24.94 53.71
N ASP A 212 -23.25 -25.20 54.98
CA ASP A 212 -22.35 -24.39 55.80
C ASP A 212 -20.92 -24.40 55.23
N ARG A 213 -20.44 -25.57 54.79
CA ARG A 213 -19.15 -25.70 54.11
C ARG A 213 -19.12 -24.87 52.83
N ARG A 214 -20.18 -24.94 52.03
CA ARG A 214 -20.33 -24.14 50.81
C ARG A 214 -20.33 -22.63 51.12
N ALA A 215 -21.11 -22.19 52.09
CA ALA A 215 -21.15 -20.79 52.54
C ALA A 215 -19.76 -20.30 53.00
N THR A 216 -19.00 -21.15 53.69
CA THR A 216 -17.61 -20.85 54.11
C THR A 216 -16.70 -20.64 52.90
N ILE A 217 -16.77 -21.51 51.88
CA ILE A 217 -16.00 -21.38 50.64
C ILE A 217 -16.35 -20.07 49.93
N GLN A 218 -17.65 -19.77 49.82
CA GLN A 218 -18.14 -18.56 49.17
C GLN A 218 -17.72 -17.29 49.91
N ALA A 219 -17.81 -17.25 51.23
CA ALA A 219 -17.39 -16.11 52.05
C ALA A 219 -15.86 -15.90 51.99
N ALA A 220 -15.06 -16.96 52.10
CA ALA A 220 -13.61 -16.87 51.98
C ALA A 220 -13.18 -16.39 50.59
N ALA A 221 -13.80 -16.91 49.54
CA ALA A 221 -13.57 -16.47 48.17
C ALA A 221 -14.03 -15.02 47.96
N GLY A 222 -15.19 -14.64 48.49
CA GLY A 222 -15.75 -13.29 48.46
C GLY A 222 -14.81 -12.28 49.12
N GLN A 223 -14.33 -12.57 50.33
CA GLN A 223 -13.36 -11.73 51.03
C GLN A 223 -12.06 -11.56 50.22
N ALA A 224 -11.49 -12.65 49.70
CA ALA A 224 -10.26 -12.60 48.92
C ALA A 224 -10.45 -11.79 47.61
N MET A 225 -11.55 -12.01 46.91
CA MET A 225 -11.87 -11.28 45.67
C MET A 225 -12.20 -9.81 45.93
N GLY A 226 -12.89 -9.49 47.03
CA GLY A 226 -13.11 -8.11 47.45
C GLY A 226 -11.80 -7.38 47.77
N GLN A 227 -10.83 -8.06 48.38
CA GLN A 227 -9.48 -7.53 48.58
C GLN A 227 -8.76 -7.31 47.25
N ASP A 228 -8.85 -8.25 46.30
CA ASP A 228 -8.28 -8.11 44.96
C ASP A 228 -8.90 -6.91 44.21
N VAL A 229 -10.22 -6.69 44.33
CA VAL A 229 -10.92 -5.55 43.74
C VAL A 229 -10.44 -4.22 44.34
N ALA A 230 -10.34 -4.15 45.67
CA ALA A 230 -9.88 -2.95 46.36
C ALA A 230 -8.39 -2.65 46.11
N ALA A 231 -7.56 -3.68 45.97
CA ALA A 231 -6.12 -3.57 45.72
C ALA A 231 -5.77 -3.36 44.23
N ALA A 232 -6.73 -3.49 43.32
CA ALA A 232 -6.49 -3.32 41.89
C ALA A 232 -5.92 -1.91 41.59
N PRO A 233 -4.68 -1.80 41.07
CA PRO A 233 -4.07 -0.51 40.78
C PRO A 233 -4.83 0.22 39.68
N ALA A 234 -4.75 1.56 39.64
CA ALA A 234 -5.35 2.37 38.56
C ALA A 234 -4.52 2.31 37.26
N THR A 235 -4.21 1.09 36.81
CA THR A 235 -3.40 0.78 35.62
C THR A 235 -4.08 -0.29 34.78
N ALA A 236 -3.55 -0.54 33.58
CA ALA A 236 -4.00 -1.63 32.72
C ALA A 236 -3.99 -2.99 33.43
N ASP A 237 -2.95 -3.26 34.23
CA ASP A 237 -2.83 -4.51 34.99
C ASP A 237 -3.93 -4.65 36.06
N GLY A 238 -4.40 -3.53 36.61
CA GLY A 238 -5.54 -3.49 37.51
C GLY A 238 -6.84 -3.93 36.83
N VAL A 239 -7.12 -3.45 35.62
CA VAL A 239 -8.31 -3.89 34.86
C VAL A 239 -8.23 -5.38 34.53
N VAL A 240 -7.08 -5.89 34.09
CA VAL A 240 -6.91 -7.32 33.81
C VAL A 240 -7.07 -8.16 35.09
N THR A 241 -6.61 -7.65 36.23
CA THR A 241 -6.83 -8.29 37.55
C THR A 241 -8.31 -8.34 37.89
N LEU A 242 -9.06 -7.25 37.69
CA LEU A 242 -10.51 -7.22 37.89
C LEU A 242 -11.23 -8.19 36.95
N MET A 243 -10.81 -8.33 35.70
CA MET A 243 -11.35 -9.33 34.79
C MET A 243 -11.12 -10.77 35.28
N LYS A 244 -9.95 -11.06 35.87
CA LYS A 244 -9.68 -12.37 36.51
C LYS A 244 -10.58 -12.60 37.72
N VAL A 245 -10.84 -11.56 38.53
CA VAL A 245 -11.80 -11.66 39.64
C VAL A 245 -13.19 -12.04 39.12
N ARG A 246 -13.69 -11.31 38.11
CA ARG A 246 -14.99 -11.61 37.50
C ARG A 246 -15.06 -13.02 36.91
N GLN A 247 -13.97 -13.48 36.30
CA GLN A 247 -13.86 -14.85 35.80
C GLN A 247 -13.94 -15.88 36.94
N ARG A 248 -13.28 -15.63 38.08
CA ARG A 248 -13.36 -16.51 39.27
C ARG A 248 -14.78 -16.54 39.83
N ILE A 249 -15.46 -15.39 39.91
CA ILE A 249 -16.86 -15.31 40.34
C ILE A 249 -17.75 -16.14 39.41
N ALA A 250 -17.60 -16.00 38.09
CA ALA A 250 -18.38 -16.76 37.11
C ALA A 250 -18.15 -18.28 37.16
N ALA A 251 -17.03 -18.74 37.74
CA ALA A 251 -16.76 -20.16 37.95
C ALA A 251 -17.41 -20.75 39.22
N MET A 252 -17.95 -19.89 40.10
CA MET A 252 -18.65 -20.27 41.33
C MET A 252 -20.16 -20.22 41.14
N VAL A 253 -20.91 -20.86 42.05
CA VAL A 253 -22.36 -20.73 42.10
C VAL A 253 -22.73 -19.38 42.70
N ALA A 254 -23.62 -18.66 42.01
CA ALA A 254 -24.01 -17.30 42.38
C ALA A 254 -24.51 -17.21 43.83
N SER A 255 -24.08 -16.14 44.50
CA SER A 255 -24.58 -15.68 45.81
C SER A 255 -24.71 -14.15 45.77
N ASP A 256 -25.47 -13.57 46.70
CA ASP A 256 -25.65 -12.11 46.76
C ASP A 256 -24.31 -11.38 46.97
N GLU A 257 -23.42 -11.94 47.80
CA GLU A 257 -22.08 -11.41 48.05
C GLU A 257 -21.21 -11.43 46.79
N LEU A 258 -21.15 -12.57 46.08
CA LEU A 258 -20.37 -12.70 44.85
C LEU A 258 -20.93 -11.78 43.74
N THR A 259 -22.25 -11.62 43.68
CA THR A 259 -22.90 -10.69 42.73
C THR A 259 -22.54 -9.24 43.03
N ALA A 260 -22.51 -8.84 44.30
CA ALA A 260 -22.08 -7.51 44.71
C ALA A 260 -20.61 -7.24 44.34
N ILE A 261 -19.72 -8.23 44.55
CA ILE A 261 -18.31 -8.12 44.18
C ILE A 261 -18.12 -8.03 42.65
N ASP A 262 -18.88 -8.79 41.85
CA ASP A 262 -18.84 -8.66 40.37
C ASP A 262 -19.22 -7.24 39.93
N GLY A 263 -20.26 -6.67 40.54
CA GLY A 263 -20.69 -5.29 40.30
C GLY A 263 -19.63 -4.25 40.70
N GLN A 264 -18.97 -4.43 41.84
CA GLN A 264 -17.85 -3.58 42.27
C GLN A 264 -16.66 -3.70 41.32
N ALA A 265 -16.29 -4.92 40.92
CA ALA A 265 -15.19 -5.18 39.99
C ALA A 265 -15.45 -4.56 38.61
N ALA A 266 -16.68 -4.67 38.10
CA ALA A 266 -17.10 -4.07 36.84
C ALA A 266 -17.04 -2.52 36.91
N THR A 267 -17.61 -1.94 37.97
CA THR A 267 -17.59 -0.48 38.18
C THR A 267 -16.15 0.04 38.26
N ARG A 268 -15.31 -0.62 39.07
CA ARG A 268 -13.91 -0.25 39.22
C ARG A 268 -13.12 -0.39 37.93
N ALA A 269 -13.39 -1.42 37.12
CA ALA A 269 -12.74 -1.60 35.83
C ALA A 269 -13.07 -0.45 34.87
N GLU A 270 -14.34 0.00 34.82
CA GLU A 270 -14.73 1.16 34.01
C GLU A 270 -14.10 2.47 34.48
N GLU A 271 -14.03 2.71 35.80
CA GLU A 271 -13.32 3.88 36.35
C GLU A 271 -11.85 3.90 35.91
N ILE A 272 -11.15 2.76 36.00
CA ILE A 272 -9.75 2.66 35.60
C ILE A 272 -9.61 2.86 34.09
N ARG A 273 -10.47 2.22 33.26
CA ARG A 273 -10.46 2.42 31.80
C ARG A 273 -10.68 3.89 31.42
N ALA A 274 -11.64 4.56 32.06
CA ALA A 274 -11.90 5.98 31.84
C ALA A 274 -10.69 6.85 32.22
N GLY A 275 -10.05 6.56 33.35
CA GLY A 275 -8.80 7.22 33.76
C GLY A 275 -7.65 7.02 32.77
N LEU A 276 -7.45 5.79 32.27
CA LEU A 276 -6.41 5.49 31.28
C LEU A 276 -6.64 6.21 29.95
N ARG A 277 -7.90 6.33 29.49
CA ARG A 277 -8.26 7.08 28.27
C ARG A 277 -8.00 8.59 28.40
N GLN A 278 -8.04 9.14 29.62
CA GLN A 278 -7.83 10.56 29.89
C GLN A 278 -6.36 10.90 30.22
N ALA A 279 -5.50 9.90 30.40
CA ALA A 279 -4.08 10.12 30.72
C ALA A 279 -3.34 10.85 29.59
N THR A 280 -2.35 11.67 29.95
CA THR A 280 -1.44 12.32 29.00
C THR A 280 0.01 12.00 29.37
N PRO A 281 0.75 11.22 28.56
CA PRO A 281 0.31 10.62 27.29
C PRO A 281 -0.77 9.54 27.50
N ALA A 282 -1.58 9.29 26.46
CA ALA A 282 -2.58 8.22 26.49
C ALA A 282 -1.89 6.87 26.73
N GLY A 283 -2.48 6.05 27.60
CA GLY A 283 -1.97 4.72 27.93
C GLY A 283 -2.73 3.62 27.21
N TRP A 284 -2.16 2.40 27.22
CA TRP A 284 -2.86 1.21 26.75
C TRP A 284 -4.07 0.89 27.64
N VAL A 285 -5.24 0.72 27.03
CA VAL A 285 -6.51 0.45 27.70
C VAL A 285 -6.94 -0.98 27.38
N PRO A 286 -7.02 -1.89 28.37
CA PRO A 286 -7.56 -3.23 28.15
C PRO A 286 -9.08 -3.16 27.87
N PRO A 287 -9.55 -3.58 26.68
CA PRO A 287 -10.97 -3.73 26.42
C PRO A 287 -11.55 -4.88 27.27
N ASP A 288 -12.88 -4.97 27.35
CA ASP A 288 -13.51 -6.20 27.82
C ASP A 288 -13.43 -7.32 26.76
N CYS A 289 -13.87 -8.53 27.11
CA CYS A 289 -13.80 -9.66 26.19
C CYS A 289 -14.75 -9.55 24.99
N ILE A 290 -15.90 -8.89 25.16
CA ILE A 290 -16.85 -8.65 24.07
C ILE A 290 -16.21 -7.70 23.06
N GLU A 291 -15.65 -6.59 23.52
CA GLU A 291 -14.95 -5.60 22.71
C GLU A 291 -13.72 -6.21 22.00
N LEU A 292 -12.90 -7.01 22.70
CA LEU A 292 -11.75 -7.70 22.12
C LEU A 292 -12.17 -8.58 20.92
N TYR A 293 -13.16 -9.44 21.10
CA TYR A 293 -13.61 -10.34 20.02
C TYR A 293 -14.49 -9.65 18.98
N ARG A 294 -15.13 -8.52 19.31
CA ARG A 294 -15.80 -7.66 18.33
C ARG A 294 -14.80 -6.98 17.41
N TRP A 295 -13.71 -6.48 17.95
CA TRP A 295 -12.60 -5.90 17.19
C TRP A 295 -11.94 -6.96 16.29
N SER A 296 -11.54 -8.11 16.83
CA SER A 296 -10.89 -9.14 16.02
C SER A 296 -11.86 -9.86 15.08
N GLY A 297 -13.15 -9.90 15.40
CA GLY A 297 -14.20 -10.55 14.60
C GLY A 297 -14.88 -9.65 13.56
N ALA A 298 -14.39 -8.42 13.34
CA ALA A 298 -14.93 -7.53 12.31
C ALA A 298 -14.81 -8.16 10.90
N ALA A 299 -15.75 -7.86 10.00
CA ALA A 299 -15.90 -8.56 8.72
C ALA A 299 -14.63 -8.52 7.84
N ASP A 300 -13.85 -7.46 7.96
CA ASP A 300 -12.62 -7.20 7.22
C ASP A 300 -11.36 -7.41 8.07
N ALA A 301 -11.46 -7.80 9.35
CA ALA A 301 -10.35 -7.77 10.33
C ALA A 301 -9.07 -8.49 9.88
N ARG A 302 -9.18 -9.54 9.05
CA ARG A 302 -8.07 -10.34 8.51
C ARG A 302 -7.69 -9.98 7.08
N GLN A 303 -8.31 -8.96 6.50
CA GLN A 303 -7.98 -8.48 5.17
C GLN A 303 -6.58 -7.87 5.19
N GLY A 304 -5.72 -8.31 4.27
CA GLY A 304 -4.39 -7.76 4.10
C GLY A 304 -4.46 -6.31 3.60
N VAL A 305 -3.67 -5.43 4.21
CA VAL A 305 -3.47 -4.05 3.78
C VAL A 305 -1.97 -3.79 3.64
N THR A 306 -1.60 -3.10 2.57
CA THR A 306 -0.20 -2.74 2.28
C THR A 306 0.10 -1.36 2.84
N LEU A 307 1.07 -1.29 3.75
CA LEU A 307 1.62 -0.06 4.31
C LEU A 307 3.05 0.10 3.80
N GLY A 308 3.23 0.91 2.75
CA GLY A 308 4.52 1.01 2.07
C GLY A 308 4.92 -0.30 1.39
N ASN A 309 6.07 -0.86 1.77
CA ASN A 309 6.59 -2.14 1.29
C ASN A 309 6.22 -3.34 2.20
N GLN A 310 5.48 -3.11 3.29
CA GLN A 310 5.06 -4.16 4.22
C GLN A 310 3.55 -4.38 4.14
N SER A 311 3.10 -5.53 4.64
CA SER A 311 1.68 -5.83 4.78
C SER A 311 1.34 -6.13 6.23
N THR A 312 0.12 -5.76 6.61
CA THR A 312 -0.50 -6.07 7.91
C THR A 312 -1.98 -6.41 7.68
N TYR A 313 -2.74 -6.64 8.74
CA TYR A 313 -4.19 -6.76 8.67
C TYR A 313 -4.88 -5.44 9.04
N THR A 314 -6.04 -5.20 8.44
CA THR A 314 -6.88 -4.02 8.72
C THR A 314 -7.21 -3.86 10.21
N ALA A 315 -7.38 -4.96 10.96
CA ALA A 315 -7.64 -4.90 12.41
C ALA A 315 -6.53 -4.18 13.19
N PHE A 316 -5.30 -4.16 12.67
CA PHE A 316 -4.15 -3.54 13.31
C PHE A 316 -3.94 -2.08 12.92
N LEU A 317 -4.72 -1.53 12.00
CA LEU A 317 -4.65 -0.11 11.64
C LEU A 317 -5.13 0.77 12.80
N ASP A 318 -4.62 1.99 12.89
CA ASP A 318 -4.87 2.89 14.02
C ASP A 318 -6.36 3.21 14.17
N GLU A 319 -7.10 3.38 13.07
CA GLU A 319 -8.55 3.60 13.09
C GLU A 319 -9.35 2.42 13.66
N ARG A 320 -8.74 1.23 13.78
CA ARG A 320 -9.34 0.04 14.39
C ARG A 320 -8.80 -0.23 15.80
N VAL A 321 -7.51 0.00 16.03
CA VAL A 321 -6.83 -0.30 17.30
C VAL A 321 -7.05 0.80 18.34
N VAL A 322 -6.88 2.08 17.96
CA VAL A 322 -6.96 3.22 18.89
C VAL A 322 -8.31 3.31 19.60
N PRO A 323 -9.47 3.11 18.94
CA PRO A 323 -10.77 3.15 19.64
C PRO A 323 -10.94 2.05 20.70
N VAL A 324 -10.21 0.94 20.58
CA VAL A 324 -10.34 -0.24 21.45
C VAL A 324 -9.29 -0.22 22.56
N PHE A 325 -8.03 0.09 22.22
CA PHE A 325 -6.89 0.02 23.11
C PHE A 325 -6.36 1.39 23.55
N GLY A 326 -6.95 2.49 23.09
CA GLY A 326 -6.57 3.87 23.45
C GLY A 326 -5.32 4.40 22.73
N ILE A 327 -4.44 3.53 22.24
CA ILE A 327 -3.18 3.89 21.60
C ILE A 327 -2.90 3.06 20.34
N SER A 328 -2.11 3.61 19.42
CA SER A 328 -1.66 2.93 18.20
C SER A 328 -0.86 1.67 18.53
N LEU A 329 -0.96 0.64 17.69
CA LEU A 329 -0.13 -0.55 17.82
C LEU A 329 1.38 -0.22 17.66
N ALA A 330 1.72 0.84 16.94
CA ALA A 330 3.11 1.27 16.71
C ALA A 330 3.83 1.70 18.00
N VAL A 331 3.08 2.14 19.01
CA VAL A 331 3.63 2.58 20.30
C VAL A 331 3.60 1.49 21.37
N TRP A 332 3.03 0.32 21.10
CA TRP A 332 2.98 -0.77 22.08
C TRP A 332 4.39 -1.26 22.43
N GLY A 333 4.75 -1.14 23.70
CA GLY A 333 5.96 -1.75 24.25
C GLY A 333 5.83 -3.27 24.37
N ASP A 334 6.91 -3.94 24.79
CA ASP A 334 6.86 -5.38 25.09
C ASP A 334 6.01 -5.67 26.34
N GLU A 335 5.91 -4.70 27.25
CA GLU A 335 4.99 -4.75 28.39
C GLU A 335 3.53 -4.75 27.93
N ASP A 336 3.15 -3.90 26.98
CA ASP A 336 1.79 -3.85 26.44
C ASP A 336 1.44 -5.13 25.66
N LEU A 337 2.42 -5.71 24.96
CA LEU A 337 2.25 -7.01 24.32
C LEU A 337 2.00 -8.12 25.35
N THR A 338 2.73 -8.10 26.46
CA THR A 338 2.54 -9.05 27.58
C THR A 338 1.17 -8.88 28.23
N ARG A 339 0.72 -7.63 28.41
CA ARG A 339 -0.63 -7.30 28.89
C ARG A 339 -1.70 -7.80 27.93
N PHE A 340 -1.53 -7.58 26.64
CA PHE A 340 -2.44 -8.06 25.61
C PHE A 340 -2.53 -9.60 25.60
N GLN A 341 -1.40 -10.30 25.70
CA GLN A 341 -1.38 -11.77 25.80
C GLN A 341 -2.12 -12.26 27.06
N THR A 342 -1.92 -11.58 28.19
CA THR A 342 -2.61 -11.89 29.44
C THR A 342 -4.12 -11.66 29.32
N LEU A 343 -4.54 -10.53 28.76
CA LEU A 343 -5.94 -10.21 28.48
C LEU A 343 -6.57 -11.29 27.58
N ARG A 344 -5.87 -11.67 26.51
CA ARG A 344 -6.31 -12.69 25.57
C ARG A 344 -6.48 -14.05 26.24
N ALA A 345 -5.56 -14.45 27.13
CA ALA A 345 -5.68 -15.68 27.90
C ALA A 345 -6.88 -15.66 28.85
N VAL A 346 -7.13 -14.54 29.54
CA VAL A 346 -8.31 -14.35 30.41
C VAL A 346 -9.60 -14.45 29.60
N CYS A 347 -9.69 -13.75 28.47
CA CYS A 347 -10.87 -13.78 27.61
C CYS A 347 -11.09 -15.15 26.96
N GLN A 348 -10.02 -15.82 26.56
CA GLN A 348 -10.08 -17.16 26.01
C GLN A 348 -10.61 -18.16 27.03
N ALA A 349 -10.09 -18.11 28.26
CA ALA A 349 -10.55 -18.96 29.33
C ALA A 349 -12.01 -18.66 29.73
N THR A 350 -12.42 -17.39 29.65
CA THR A 350 -13.80 -16.96 29.93
C THR A 350 -14.80 -17.56 28.95
N TRP A 351 -14.59 -17.44 27.63
CA TRP A 351 -15.54 -18.02 26.68
C TRP A 351 -15.47 -19.55 26.64
N ARG A 352 -14.31 -20.15 26.90
CA ARG A 352 -14.17 -21.63 26.95
C ARG A 352 -14.92 -22.26 28.11
N ALA A 353 -15.12 -21.52 29.20
CA ALA A 353 -15.90 -21.98 30.34
C ALA A 353 -17.41 -21.90 30.11
N MET A 354 -17.88 -21.24 29.04
CA MET A 354 -19.31 -21.08 28.77
C MET A 354 -19.94 -22.37 28.22
N PRO A 355 -21.20 -22.66 28.57
CA PRO A 355 -21.96 -23.73 27.94
C PRO A 355 -21.98 -23.58 26.41
N GLY A 356 -21.71 -24.68 25.69
CA GLY A 356 -21.67 -24.68 24.22
C GLY A 356 -20.32 -24.32 23.60
N ALA A 357 -19.29 -23.98 24.39
CA ALA A 357 -17.96 -23.63 23.88
C ALA A 357 -17.32 -24.70 22.97
N ALA A 358 -17.64 -25.98 23.16
CA ALA A 358 -17.19 -27.08 22.29
C ALA A 358 -17.69 -26.96 20.84
N THR A 359 -18.74 -26.17 20.60
CA THR A 359 -19.34 -25.93 19.28
C THR A 359 -18.99 -24.55 18.70
N ILE A 360 -17.93 -23.90 19.20
CA ILE A 360 -17.60 -22.51 18.84
C ILE A 360 -17.46 -22.24 17.34
N SER A 361 -17.11 -23.22 16.50
CA SER A 361 -17.04 -23.00 15.05
C SER A 361 -18.40 -22.69 14.42
N ASN A 362 -19.50 -23.12 15.06
CA ASN A 362 -20.88 -22.86 14.66
C ASN A 362 -21.74 -22.71 15.92
N PRO A 363 -21.62 -21.59 16.66
CA PRO A 363 -22.38 -21.41 17.89
C PRO A 363 -23.87 -21.32 17.54
N PRO A 364 -24.76 -21.93 18.35
CA PRO A 364 -26.19 -21.90 18.08
C PRO A 364 -26.75 -20.48 18.15
N ALA A 365 -27.92 -20.26 17.53
CA ALA A 365 -28.51 -18.92 17.38
C ALA A 365 -28.81 -18.23 18.73
N ASP A 366 -29.04 -19.00 19.78
CA ASP A 366 -29.27 -18.59 21.17
C ASP A 366 -28.00 -18.53 22.03
N ALA A 367 -26.82 -18.82 21.45
CA ALA A 367 -25.56 -18.73 22.18
C ALA A 367 -25.31 -17.32 22.74
N PRO A 368 -24.63 -17.20 23.90
CA PRO A 368 -24.19 -15.92 24.43
C PRO A 368 -23.41 -15.09 23.41
N GLU A 369 -23.55 -13.76 23.44
CA GLU A 369 -22.89 -12.85 22.49
C GLU A 369 -21.37 -13.08 22.44
N LEU A 370 -20.74 -13.25 23.61
CA LEU A 370 -19.30 -13.51 23.68
C LEU A 370 -18.89 -14.74 22.87
N LEU A 371 -19.66 -15.83 22.92
CA LEU A 371 -19.34 -17.05 22.19
C LEU A 371 -19.49 -16.85 20.66
N LYS A 372 -20.51 -16.10 20.23
CA LYS A 372 -20.71 -15.72 18.83
C LYS A 372 -19.58 -14.83 18.28
N LEU A 373 -19.09 -13.90 19.08
CA LEU A 373 -17.98 -13.03 18.72
C LEU A 373 -16.66 -13.81 18.72
N ALA A 374 -16.41 -14.63 19.75
CA ALA A 374 -15.23 -15.48 19.83
C ALA A 374 -15.14 -16.42 18.62
N ALA A 375 -16.26 -17.00 18.15
CA ALA A 375 -16.31 -17.81 16.93
C ALA A 375 -15.70 -17.11 15.70
N LYS A 376 -15.87 -15.79 15.60
CA LYS A 376 -15.34 -14.97 14.49
C LYS A 376 -13.93 -14.46 14.79
N GLY A 377 -13.68 -14.09 16.05
CA GLY A 377 -12.49 -13.36 16.48
C GLY A 377 -11.36 -14.21 17.09
N ALA A 378 -11.56 -15.51 17.32
CA ALA A 378 -10.60 -16.37 18.01
C ALA A 378 -9.26 -16.54 17.28
N TRP A 379 -9.14 -16.13 16.01
CA TRP A 379 -7.83 -16.10 15.32
C TRP A 379 -6.81 -15.22 16.05
N ILE A 380 -7.27 -14.23 16.81
CA ILE A 380 -6.39 -13.37 17.60
C ILE A 380 -5.62 -14.15 18.67
N ASP A 381 -6.19 -15.27 19.16
CA ASP A 381 -5.63 -16.11 20.22
C ASP A 381 -4.25 -16.69 19.88
N THR A 382 -3.89 -16.71 18.59
CA THR A 382 -2.60 -17.21 18.09
C THR A 382 -1.88 -16.18 17.20
N ALA A 383 -2.26 -14.91 17.27
CA ALA A 383 -1.81 -13.87 16.33
C ALA A 383 -0.52 -13.14 16.71
N ASP A 384 0.28 -13.67 17.64
CA ASP A 384 1.51 -13.00 18.12
C ASP A 384 2.49 -12.65 16.99
N PRO A 385 2.75 -13.52 15.99
CA PRO A 385 3.61 -13.17 14.86
C PRO A 385 3.04 -12.02 14.02
N GLN A 386 1.72 -11.99 13.81
CA GLN A 386 1.04 -10.97 13.02
C GLN A 386 1.02 -9.62 13.75
N ILE A 387 0.88 -9.62 15.08
CA ILE A 387 0.98 -8.41 15.91
C ILE A 387 2.41 -7.84 15.85
N ALA A 388 3.43 -8.68 15.96
CA ALA A 388 4.83 -8.25 15.85
C ALA A 388 5.15 -7.68 14.45
N GLN A 389 4.67 -8.33 13.40
CA GLN A 389 4.77 -7.84 12.02
C GLN A 389 4.04 -6.50 11.86
N ALA A 390 2.80 -6.40 12.35
CA ALA A 390 2.00 -5.19 12.27
C ALA A 390 2.66 -4.00 12.98
N ARG A 391 3.19 -4.22 14.19
CA ARG A 391 3.94 -3.19 14.94
C ARG A 391 5.14 -2.67 14.14
N THR A 392 5.88 -3.56 13.49
CA THR A 392 7.01 -3.21 12.63
C THR A 392 6.55 -2.41 11.41
N ALA A 393 5.49 -2.86 10.73
CA ALA A 393 4.95 -2.22 9.53
C ALA A 393 4.41 -0.82 9.80
N ILE A 394 3.61 -0.65 10.85
CA ILE A 394 2.99 0.64 11.18
C ILE A 394 4.07 1.62 11.65
N LYS A 395 5.06 1.17 12.43
CA LYS A 395 6.19 2.01 12.85
C LYS A 395 7.04 2.47 11.65
N ALA A 396 7.35 1.56 10.73
CA ALA A 396 8.09 1.89 9.50
C ALA A 396 7.31 2.86 8.60
N TYR A 397 6.00 2.63 8.46
CA TYR A 397 5.11 3.49 7.69
C TYR A 397 5.01 4.90 8.30
N SER A 398 4.84 5.00 9.62
CA SER A 398 4.79 6.29 10.33
C SER A 398 6.10 7.08 10.20
N ALA A 399 7.24 6.41 10.37
CA ALA A 399 8.55 7.01 10.13
C ALA A 399 8.73 7.44 8.66
N GLY A 400 8.19 6.66 7.71
CA GLY A 400 8.14 7.00 6.30
C GLY A 400 7.33 8.27 6.02
N LEU A 401 6.16 8.42 6.67
CA LEU A 401 5.33 9.62 6.56
C LEU A 401 6.05 10.87 7.08
N GLU A 402 6.70 10.78 8.24
CA GLU A 402 7.48 11.88 8.82
C GLU A 402 8.67 12.27 7.94
N ALA A 403 9.44 11.28 7.48
CA ALA A 403 10.57 11.50 6.58
C ALA A 403 10.12 12.16 5.27
N LEU A 404 9.02 11.68 4.67
CA LEU A 404 8.50 12.24 3.43
C LEU A 404 7.98 13.67 3.62
N ALA A 405 7.33 13.99 4.75
CA ALA A 405 6.92 15.35 5.08
C ALA A 405 8.11 16.31 5.23
N ALA A 406 9.23 15.84 5.80
CA ALA A 406 10.47 16.61 5.85
C ALA A 406 11.06 16.86 4.45
N VAL A 407 10.98 15.88 3.54
CA VAL A 407 11.40 16.04 2.13
C VAL A 407 10.49 17.04 1.40
N GLU A 408 9.17 16.97 1.59
CA GLU A 408 8.23 17.95 1.02
C GLU A 408 8.54 19.37 1.49
N THR A 409 8.90 19.54 2.76
CA THR A 409 9.34 20.83 3.31
C THR A 409 10.61 21.34 2.61
N ARG A 410 11.57 20.45 2.34
CA ARG A 410 12.79 20.79 1.59
C ARG A 410 12.49 21.14 0.13
N ILE A 411 11.57 20.44 -0.53
CA ILE A 411 11.12 20.76 -1.90
C ILE A 411 10.46 22.14 -1.93
N ALA A 412 9.56 22.43 -0.99
CA ALA A 412 8.89 23.72 -0.90
C ALA A 412 9.89 24.87 -0.70
N ALA A 413 10.96 24.63 0.08
CA ALA A 413 11.99 25.61 0.39
C ALA A 413 13.02 25.85 -0.74
N LEU A 414 13.04 25.04 -1.81
CA LEU A 414 13.94 25.28 -2.93
C LEU A 414 13.63 26.64 -3.59
N PRO A 415 14.62 27.41 -4.03
CA PRO A 415 14.37 28.58 -4.87
C PRO A 415 13.68 28.20 -6.19
N ASP A 416 12.86 29.10 -6.74
CA ASP A 416 12.27 28.93 -8.08
C ASP A 416 13.28 29.32 -9.18
N THR A 417 14.48 28.71 -9.14
CA THR A 417 15.58 28.98 -10.09
C THR A 417 16.03 27.68 -10.77
N SER A 418 16.55 27.78 -12.00
CA SER A 418 17.05 26.63 -12.78
C SER A 418 18.11 25.82 -12.04
N ASP A 419 18.94 26.48 -11.23
CA ASP A 419 19.99 25.83 -10.42
C ASP A 419 19.43 24.89 -9.35
N SER A 420 18.14 25.01 -9.02
CA SER A 420 17.47 24.14 -8.06
C SER A 420 17.01 22.80 -8.66
N LEU A 421 17.04 22.65 -10.00
CA LEU A 421 16.56 21.44 -10.68
C LEU A 421 17.32 20.16 -10.30
N PRO A 422 18.67 20.14 -10.26
CA PRO A 422 19.40 18.94 -9.83
C PRO A 422 19.02 18.51 -8.40
N GLN A 423 18.85 19.48 -7.50
CA GLN A 423 18.45 19.22 -6.12
C GLN A 423 17.00 18.73 -6.03
N LEU A 424 16.09 19.30 -6.83
CA LEU A 424 14.71 18.83 -6.94
C LEU A 424 14.66 17.37 -7.41
N TYR A 425 15.44 17.00 -8.44
CA TYR A 425 15.52 15.62 -8.91
C TYR A 425 16.08 14.67 -7.86
N GLN A 426 17.07 15.11 -7.06
CA GLN A 426 17.57 14.30 -5.95
C GLN A 426 16.47 14.05 -4.90
N LEU A 427 15.75 15.10 -4.48
CA LEU A 427 14.66 14.98 -3.51
C LEU A 427 13.48 14.16 -4.05
N ALA A 428 13.18 14.31 -5.35
CA ALA A 428 12.13 13.55 -6.03
C ALA A 428 12.39 12.04 -6.07
N ASN A 429 13.63 11.60 -5.80
CA ASN A 429 14.02 10.19 -5.73
C ASN A 429 14.31 9.73 -4.29
N ASP A 430 13.84 10.46 -3.27
CA ASP A 430 14.09 10.11 -1.87
C ASP A 430 13.49 8.72 -1.52
N PRO A 431 14.26 7.82 -0.88
CA PRO A 431 13.82 6.46 -0.56
C PRO A 431 12.63 6.41 0.41
N ALA A 432 12.34 7.48 1.17
CA ALA A 432 11.17 7.55 2.05
C ALA A 432 9.85 7.31 1.31
N GLN A 433 9.80 7.57 0.00
CA GLN A 433 8.65 7.26 -0.85
C GLN A 433 8.28 5.78 -0.85
N GLN A 434 9.25 4.88 -0.68
CA GLN A 434 9.01 3.43 -0.69
C GLN A 434 8.34 2.94 0.61
N SER A 435 8.38 3.75 1.67
CA SER A 435 7.84 3.42 2.98
C SER A 435 6.38 3.86 3.15
N VAL A 436 5.79 4.57 2.17
CA VAL A 436 4.40 5.06 2.23
C VAL A 436 3.53 4.43 1.13
N ASP A 437 2.21 4.55 1.28
CA ASP A 437 1.26 4.00 0.32
C ASP A 437 1.26 4.75 -1.03
N GLN A 438 0.52 4.22 -1.99
CA GLN A 438 0.44 4.77 -3.34
C GLN A 438 -0.20 6.17 -3.38
N ALA A 439 -1.24 6.42 -2.58
CA ALA A 439 -1.92 7.71 -2.58
C ALA A 439 -0.98 8.81 -2.06
N ARG A 440 -0.23 8.52 -0.99
CA ARG A 440 0.77 9.45 -0.46
C ARG A 440 1.92 9.69 -1.44
N ARG A 441 2.41 8.66 -2.14
CA ARG A 441 3.40 8.81 -3.23
C ARG A 441 2.90 9.72 -4.35
N GLN A 442 1.65 9.58 -4.77
CA GLN A 442 1.06 10.43 -5.80
C GLN A 442 0.98 11.89 -5.35
N SER A 443 0.58 12.14 -4.10
CA SER A 443 0.59 13.49 -3.51
C SER A 443 1.99 14.11 -3.52
N PHE A 444 3.02 13.32 -3.16
CA PHE A 444 4.41 13.77 -3.21
C PHE A 444 4.88 14.09 -4.63
N GLN A 445 4.59 13.23 -5.60
CA GLN A 445 4.91 13.45 -7.02
C GLN A 445 4.23 14.70 -7.58
N ALA A 446 2.99 14.98 -7.15
CA ALA A 446 2.30 16.22 -7.51
C ALA A 446 3.02 17.47 -6.95
N ALA A 447 3.52 17.42 -5.72
CA ALA A 447 4.32 18.50 -5.13
C ALA A 447 5.64 18.74 -5.90
N VAL A 448 6.34 17.67 -6.28
CA VAL A 448 7.53 17.74 -7.15
C VAL A 448 7.20 18.41 -8.48
N ALA A 449 6.15 17.94 -9.17
CA ALA A 449 5.73 18.49 -10.45
C ALA A 449 5.31 19.97 -10.36
N ALA A 450 4.62 20.35 -9.27
CA ALA A 450 4.26 21.73 -9.01
C ALA A 450 5.51 22.62 -8.83
N LYS A 451 6.52 22.14 -8.10
CA LYS A 451 7.78 22.88 -7.90
C LYS A 451 8.58 23.01 -9.18
N GLN A 452 8.69 21.92 -9.96
CA GLN A 452 9.31 21.92 -11.29
C GLN A 452 8.67 22.97 -12.20
N LYS A 453 7.32 23.03 -12.22
CA LYS A 453 6.57 24.01 -13.00
C LYS A 453 6.84 25.44 -12.54
N ALA A 454 6.93 25.70 -11.24
CA ALA A 454 7.25 27.02 -10.71
C ALA A 454 8.66 27.49 -11.13
N ILE A 455 9.66 26.61 -11.04
CA ILE A 455 11.04 26.88 -11.51
C ILE A 455 11.05 27.23 -13.00
N ASN A 456 10.39 26.41 -13.83
CA ASN A 456 10.34 26.63 -15.28
C ASN A 456 9.62 27.93 -15.65
N ALA A 457 8.49 28.23 -15.00
CA ALA A 457 7.75 29.47 -15.23
C ALA A 457 8.58 30.71 -14.87
N ARG A 458 9.36 30.65 -13.77
CA ARG A 458 10.25 31.75 -13.37
C ARG A 458 11.41 31.92 -14.36
N ALA A 459 12.01 30.83 -14.83
CA ALA A 459 13.05 30.86 -15.85
C ALA A 459 12.54 31.45 -17.17
N LEU A 460 11.36 31.04 -17.64
CA LEU A 460 10.72 31.62 -18.82
C LEU A 460 10.44 33.11 -18.64
N THR A 461 9.92 33.52 -17.48
CA THR A 461 9.66 34.94 -17.19
C THR A 461 10.95 35.75 -17.24
N ALA A 462 12.02 35.28 -16.59
CA ALA A 462 13.32 35.95 -16.62
C ALA A 462 13.92 36.03 -18.05
N ALA A 463 13.72 34.99 -18.86
CA ALA A 463 14.14 34.97 -20.26
C ALA A 463 13.34 35.97 -21.11
N MET A 464 12.02 36.07 -20.91
CA MET A 464 11.17 37.06 -21.60
C MET A 464 11.51 38.49 -21.17
N ASP A 465 11.72 38.72 -19.87
CA ASP A 465 12.09 40.03 -19.34
C ASP A 465 13.45 40.49 -19.88
N GLY A 466 14.43 39.58 -19.93
CA GLY A 466 15.75 39.91 -20.48
C GLY A 466 15.72 40.07 -22.00
N LEU A 467 14.86 39.36 -22.73
CA LEU A 467 14.65 39.57 -24.17
C LEU A 467 14.20 41.00 -24.44
N GLY A 468 13.22 41.51 -23.66
CA GLY A 468 12.75 42.90 -23.76
C GLY A 468 13.79 43.95 -23.35
N GLN A 469 14.89 43.56 -22.69
CA GLN A 469 15.99 44.46 -22.32
C GLN A 469 17.09 44.51 -23.38
N VAL A 470 17.12 43.58 -24.35
CA VAL A 470 18.10 43.63 -25.43
C VAL A 470 17.74 44.76 -26.39
N GLN A 471 18.49 45.85 -26.33
CA GLN A 471 18.30 46.97 -27.26
C GLN A 471 19.07 46.74 -28.54
N VAL A 472 18.33 46.67 -29.67
CA VAL A 472 18.92 46.61 -31.01
C VAL A 472 18.82 48.01 -31.65
N ALA A 473 19.86 48.84 -31.52
CA ALA A 473 19.83 50.20 -32.08
C ALA A 473 20.37 50.25 -33.52
N SER A 474 21.21 49.29 -33.89
CA SER A 474 21.94 49.24 -35.16
C SER A 474 22.07 47.80 -35.68
N LEU A 475 22.50 47.63 -36.93
CA LEU A 475 22.72 46.32 -37.55
C LEU A 475 23.62 45.42 -36.69
N GLY A 476 24.74 45.94 -36.20
CA GLY A 476 25.69 45.19 -35.36
C GLY A 476 25.14 44.77 -34.00
N ASP A 477 24.00 45.31 -33.57
CA ASP A 477 23.35 44.90 -32.33
C ASP A 477 22.51 43.62 -32.49
N LEU A 478 22.20 43.18 -33.71
CA LEU A 478 21.43 41.95 -33.96
C LEU A 478 22.13 40.70 -33.39
N ALA A 479 23.47 40.66 -33.43
CA ALA A 479 24.24 39.60 -32.78
C ALA A 479 24.00 39.52 -31.28
N LYS A 480 23.71 40.64 -30.60
CA LYS A 480 23.40 40.63 -29.15
C LYS A 480 22.08 39.90 -28.89
N LEU A 481 21.08 40.12 -29.75
CA LEU A 481 19.78 39.46 -29.65
C LEU A 481 19.89 37.94 -29.87
N VAL A 482 20.62 37.51 -30.91
CA VAL A 482 20.83 36.08 -31.20
C VAL A 482 21.63 35.40 -30.07
N ASN A 483 22.69 36.05 -29.58
CA ASN A 483 23.47 35.52 -28.45
C ASN A 483 22.65 35.40 -27.16
N TYR A 484 21.80 36.39 -26.89
CA TYR A 484 20.89 36.34 -25.75
C TYR A 484 19.89 35.19 -25.90
N TRP A 485 19.26 35.06 -27.07
CA TRP A 485 18.33 33.97 -27.37
C TRP A 485 18.97 32.60 -27.12
N GLY A 486 20.16 32.34 -27.67
CA GLY A 486 20.88 31.08 -27.46
C GLY A 486 21.17 30.81 -25.98
N THR A 487 21.65 31.82 -25.25
CA THR A 487 22.02 31.69 -23.82
C THR A 487 20.80 31.46 -22.94
N ALA A 488 19.75 32.28 -23.09
CA ALA A 488 18.55 32.21 -22.27
C ALA A 488 17.75 30.92 -22.54
N SER A 489 17.71 30.45 -23.79
CA SER A 489 17.04 29.19 -24.17
C SER A 489 17.59 27.98 -23.40
N MET A 490 18.90 27.95 -23.13
CA MET A 490 19.53 26.88 -22.34
C MET A 490 19.14 26.89 -20.86
N THR A 491 18.69 28.04 -20.32
CA THR A 491 18.24 28.15 -18.91
C THR A 491 16.81 27.63 -18.71
N ILE A 492 16.04 27.48 -19.80
CA ILE A 492 14.67 26.98 -19.78
C ILE A 492 14.72 25.46 -19.97
N ALA A 493 14.43 24.73 -18.89
CA ALA A 493 14.48 23.27 -18.91
C ALA A 493 13.27 22.63 -19.60
N ASP A 494 12.08 23.24 -19.51
CA ASP A 494 10.87 22.73 -20.16
C ASP A 494 10.91 22.95 -21.68
N PRO A 495 10.74 21.90 -22.51
CA PRO A 495 10.77 22.03 -23.97
C PRO A 495 9.67 22.92 -24.56
N ASN A 496 8.46 22.92 -23.98
CA ASN A 496 7.36 23.74 -24.48
C ASN A 496 7.58 25.21 -24.15
N ASP A 497 8.06 25.51 -22.94
CA ASP A 497 8.41 26.88 -22.58
C ASP A 497 9.63 27.37 -23.37
N ARG A 498 10.60 26.50 -23.68
CA ARG A 498 11.71 26.83 -24.59
C ARG A 498 11.22 27.16 -25.99
N GLN A 499 10.26 26.38 -26.52
CA GLN A 499 9.63 26.67 -27.81
C GLN A 499 8.89 28.01 -27.80
N ARG A 500 8.12 28.31 -26.73
CA ARG A 500 7.43 29.61 -26.57
C ARG A 500 8.42 30.78 -26.53
N PHE A 501 9.52 30.62 -25.80
CA PHE A 501 10.59 31.60 -25.79
C PHE A 501 11.23 31.78 -27.17
N GLY A 502 11.51 30.68 -27.88
CA GLY A 502 12.04 30.72 -29.24
C GLY A 502 11.14 31.48 -30.21
N GLN A 503 9.82 31.24 -30.15
CA GLN A 503 8.85 31.98 -30.99
C GLN A 503 8.84 33.48 -30.67
N ALA A 504 8.91 33.87 -29.39
CA ALA A 504 8.99 35.27 -29.01
C ALA A 504 10.30 35.93 -29.47
N ALA A 505 11.43 35.24 -29.32
CA ALA A 505 12.73 35.72 -29.78
C ALA A 505 12.78 35.87 -31.31
N GLU A 506 12.22 34.91 -32.05
CA GLU A 506 12.10 34.97 -33.51
C GLU A 506 11.24 36.16 -33.96
N GLN A 507 10.12 36.42 -33.28
CA GLN A 507 9.27 37.58 -33.56
C GLN A 507 10.01 38.91 -33.33
N VAL A 508 10.70 39.07 -32.20
CA VAL A 508 11.48 40.29 -31.92
C VAL A 508 12.59 40.47 -32.96
N LEU A 509 13.25 39.38 -33.34
CA LEU A 509 14.30 39.40 -34.37
C LEU A 509 13.74 39.81 -35.74
N ASP A 510 12.58 39.29 -36.14
CA ASP A 510 11.91 39.67 -37.39
C ASP A 510 11.49 41.16 -37.38
N GLU A 511 10.92 41.64 -36.28
CA GLU A 511 10.56 43.05 -36.11
C GLU A 511 11.79 43.98 -36.23
N ASP A 512 12.91 43.62 -35.58
CA ASP A 512 14.15 44.39 -35.62
C ASP A 512 14.83 44.34 -36.99
N ILE A 513 14.84 43.19 -37.66
CA ILE A 513 15.37 43.06 -39.02
C ILE A 513 14.56 43.93 -39.99
N ASN A 514 13.23 43.85 -39.94
CA ASN A 514 12.38 44.66 -40.82
C ASN A 514 12.56 46.17 -40.58
N ARG A 515 12.76 46.58 -39.32
CA ARG A 515 13.06 47.98 -38.96
C ARG A 515 14.43 48.44 -39.48
N LEU A 516 15.44 47.57 -39.43
CA LEU A 516 16.82 47.88 -39.85
C LEU A 516 17.09 47.61 -41.33
N LEU A 517 16.15 46.98 -42.05
CA LEU A 517 16.30 46.65 -43.47
C LEU A 517 16.59 47.88 -44.34
N PRO A 518 15.99 49.07 -44.14
CA PRO A 518 16.34 50.27 -44.90
C PRO A 518 17.81 50.68 -44.71
N ASP A 519 18.32 50.65 -43.48
CA ASP A 519 19.72 50.97 -43.17
C ASP A 519 20.66 49.94 -43.79
N PHE A 520 20.27 48.66 -43.76
CA PHE A 520 20.99 47.59 -44.45
C PHE A 520 21.07 47.83 -45.96
N LYS A 521 19.94 48.14 -46.61
CA LYS A 521 19.91 48.49 -48.04
C LYS A 521 20.77 49.71 -48.37
N ALA A 522 20.73 50.75 -47.54
CA ALA A 522 21.59 51.91 -47.72
C ALA A 522 23.09 51.54 -47.65
N LYS A 523 23.48 50.64 -46.73
CA LYS A 523 24.85 50.10 -46.68
C LYS A 523 25.22 49.24 -47.88
N LEU A 524 24.28 48.49 -48.42
CA LEU A 524 24.48 47.77 -49.69
C LEU A 524 24.69 48.74 -50.87
N ASP A 525 23.95 49.85 -50.91
CA ASP A 525 24.06 50.86 -51.97
C ASP A 525 25.38 51.64 -51.94
N GLU A 526 25.99 51.81 -50.76
CA GLU A 526 27.34 52.36 -50.59
C GLU A 526 28.43 51.45 -51.19
N MET A 527 28.14 50.17 -51.46
CA MET A 527 29.10 49.23 -52.03
C MET A 527 29.28 49.51 -53.53
N PRO A 528 30.51 49.69 -54.03
CA PRO A 528 30.75 50.08 -55.41
C PRO A 528 30.30 48.99 -56.39
N ALA A 529 29.91 49.38 -57.60
CA ALA A 529 29.58 48.45 -58.68
C ALA A 529 30.85 47.84 -59.30
N THR A 530 31.62 47.11 -58.48
CA THR A 530 32.84 46.40 -58.85
C THR A 530 32.77 44.95 -58.39
N LEU A 531 33.65 44.08 -58.91
CA LEU A 531 33.73 42.69 -58.44
C LEU A 531 34.07 42.60 -56.94
N ALA A 532 34.92 43.50 -56.44
CA ALA A 532 35.20 43.62 -55.01
C ALA A 532 33.96 44.06 -54.21
N GLY A 533 33.15 44.98 -54.76
CA GLY A 533 31.87 45.37 -54.17
C GLY A 533 30.88 44.22 -54.09
N LEU A 534 30.78 43.39 -55.13
CA LEU A 534 29.95 42.19 -55.13
C LEU A 534 30.34 41.19 -54.03
N GLY A 535 31.66 40.98 -53.82
CA GLY A 535 32.16 40.15 -52.73
C GLY A 535 31.69 40.65 -51.35
N LYS A 536 31.74 41.97 -51.13
CA LYS A 536 31.25 42.60 -49.90
C LYS A 536 29.73 42.48 -49.73
N VAL A 537 28.95 42.59 -50.82
CA VAL A 537 27.49 42.42 -50.77
C VAL A 537 27.13 41.01 -50.29
N ARG A 538 27.85 39.98 -50.76
CA ARG A 538 27.59 38.58 -50.40
C ARG A 538 27.81 38.29 -48.90
N THR A 539 28.82 38.89 -48.29
CA THR A 539 29.11 38.73 -46.86
C THR A 539 28.40 39.76 -45.98
N ALA A 540 27.61 40.67 -46.57
CA ALA A 540 27.08 41.83 -45.88
C ALA A 540 26.21 41.51 -44.67
N VAL A 541 25.42 40.43 -44.69
CA VAL A 541 24.65 40.03 -43.49
C VAL A 541 25.61 39.73 -42.34
N LEU A 542 26.61 38.89 -42.53
CA LEU A 542 27.59 38.57 -41.49
C LEU A 542 28.39 39.82 -41.09
N ASP A 543 28.92 40.56 -42.06
CA ASP A 543 29.82 41.69 -41.81
C ASP A 543 29.14 42.87 -41.12
N LEU A 544 27.87 43.14 -41.47
CA LEU A 544 27.13 44.28 -40.93
C LEU A 544 26.33 43.94 -39.67
N THR A 545 25.87 42.70 -39.53
CA THR A 545 25.04 42.29 -38.38
C THR A 545 25.79 41.50 -37.31
N GLY A 546 26.94 40.91 -37.67
CA GLY A 546 27.70 40.00 -36.82
C GLY A 546 27.08 38.62 -36.63
N VAL A 547 26.04 38.27 -37.40
CA VAL A 547 25.31 37.00 -37.27
C VAL A 547 25.70 36.03 -38.38
N SER A 548 26.14 34.82 -38.00
CA SER A 548 26.47 33.72 -38.91
C SER A 548 25.27 32.79 -39.14
N GLU A 549 25.37 31.92 -40.15
CA GLU A 549 24.38 30.86 -40.47
C GLU A 549 22.95 31.40 -40.74
N THR A 550 22.86 32.60 -41.30
CA THR A 550 21.59 33.30 -41.50
C THR A 550 20.83 32.83 -42.74
N GLU A 551 21.46 32.07 -43.65
CA GLU A 551 20.88 31.72 -44.95
C GLU A 551 19.58 30.89 -44.80
N LYS A 552 19.48 30.12 -43.71
CA LYS A 552 18.34 29.25 -43.42
C LYS A 552 17.40 29.83 -42.37
N ALA A 553 17.75 30.97 -41.76
CA ALA A 553 16.95 31.59 -40.73
C ALA A 553 15.85 32.44 -41.38
N PRO A 554 14.55 32.11 -41.18
CA PRO A 554 13.45 32.86 -41.80
C PRO A 554 13.49 34.38 -41.55
N PRO A 555 13.83 34.89 -40.34
CA PRO A 555 13.89 36.33 -40.10
C PRO A 555 14.90 37.09 -40.98
N PHE A 556 15.97 36.44 -41.46
CA PHE A 556 17.01 37.08 -42.27
C PHE A 556 16.70 37.05 -43.78
N GLN A 557 15.63 36.39 -44.22
CA GLN A 557 15.26 36.32 -45.64
C GLN A 557 15.12 37.69 -46.32
N PRO A 558 14.55 38.74 -45.68
CA PRO A 558 14.49 40.07 -46.30
C PRO A 558 15.87 40.69 -46.56
N MET A 559 16.85 40.45 -45.70
CA MET A 559 18.22 40.93 -45.90
C MET A 559 18.93 40.16 -47.01
N HIS A 560 18.75 38.84 -47.08
CA HIS A 560 19.25 38.02 -48.19
C HIS A 560 18.62 38.40 -49.54
N ALA A 561 17.33 38.74 -49.56
CA ALA A 561 16.68 39.28 -50.75
C ALA A 561 17.27 40.64 -51.17
N ALA A 562 17.61 41.51 -50.21
CA ALA A 562 18.28 42.77 -50.49
C ALA A 562 19.72 42.59 -51.02
N ILE A 563 20.46 41.60 -50.49
CA ILE A 563 21.75 41.17 -51.06
C ILE A 563 21.56 40.78 -52.52
N HIS A 564 20.61 39.90 -52.82
CA HIS A 564 20.37 39.44 -54.18
C HIS A 564 19.99 40.60 -55.12
N GLU A 565 19.11 41.49 -54.69
CA GLU A 565 18.72 42.70 -55.43
C GLU A 565 19.95 43.58 -55.76
N ARG A 566 20.79 43.87 -54.76
CA ARG A 566 21.99 44.69 -54.95
C ARG A 566 23.01 43.99 -55.85
N SER A 567 23.24 42.70 -55.63
CA SER A 567 24.18 41.91 -56.43
C SER A 567 23.77 41.90 -57.91
N ALA A 568 22.47 41.74 -58.21
CA ALA A 568 21.95 41.83 -59.58
C ALA A 568 22.20 43.22 -60.19
N ALA A 569 22.00 44.30 -59.42
CA ALA A 569 22.27 45.66 -59.89
C ALA A 569 23.78 45.91 -60.17
N ILE A 570 24.67 45.38 -59.34
CA ILE A 570 26.13 45.47 -59.56
C ILE A 570 26.53 44.68 -60.82
N ILE A 571 25.99 43.46 -61.00
CA ILE A 571 26.24 42.63 -62.19
C ILE A 571 25.79 43.35 -63.45
N GLU A 572 24.59 43.92 -63.46
CA GLU A 572 24.07 44.68 -64.60
C GLU A 572 24.94 45.91 -64.92
N ALA A 573 25.36 46.66 -63.90
CA ALA A 573 26.24 47.82 -64.09
C ALA A 573 27.61 47.40 -64.66
N LEU A 574 28.20 46.32 -64.14
CA LEU A 574 29.45 45.76 -64.65
C LEU A 574 29.30 45.24 -66.07
N HIS A 575 28.20 44.56 -66.38
CA HIS A 575 27.87 44.09 -67.73
C HIS A 575 27.86 45.25 -68.71
N GLN A 576 27.10 46.31 -68.41
CA GLN A 576 26.98 47.49 -69.27
C GLN A 576 28.33 48.21 -69.46
N GLU A 577 29.09 48.40 -68.38
CA GLU A 577 30.41 49.06 -68.44
C GLU A 577 31.41 48.24 -69.26
N ASN A 578 31.53 46.94 -68.98
CA ASN A 578 32.46 46.05 -69.67
C ASN A 578 32.08 45.86 -71.13
N CYS A 579 30.79 45.73 -71.43
CA CYS A 579 30.30 45.65 -72.80
C CYS A 579 30.62 46.94 -73.58
N THR A 580 30.36 48.12 -72.99
CA THR A 580 30.71 49.40 -73.62
C THR A 580 32.22 49.51 -73.88
N ALA A 581 33.05 49.10 -72.91
CA ALA A 581 34.50 49.09 -73.06
C ALA A 581 34.98 48.14 -74.16
N LEU A 582 34.40 46.94 -74.24
CA LEU A 582 34.69 45.95 -75.28
C LEU A 582 34.33 46.48 -76.67
N LEU A 583 33.11 47.02 -76.86
CA LEU A 583 32.68 47.55 -78.14
C LEU A 583 33.60 48.70 -78.61
N LYS A 584 34.05 49.54 -77.67
CA LYS A 584 35.02 50.59 -77.95
C LYS A 584 36.40 50.03 -78.32
N GLU A 585 36.89 49.01 -77.62
CA GLU A 585 38.16 48.33 -77.94
C GLU A 585 38.14 47.72 -79.35
N LEU A 586 36.98 47.21 -79.76
CA LEU A 586 36.74 46.61 -81.07
C LEU A 586 36.39 47.61 -82.19
N ASP A 587 36.39 48.93 -81.90
CA ASP A 587 35.98 49.99 -82.83
C ASP A 587 34.56 49.80 -83.41
N ILE A 588 33.64 49.25 -82.61
CA ILE A 588 32.22 49.07 -82.95
C ILE A 588 31.45 50.32 -82.49
N GLY A 589 31.23 51.27 -83.40
CA GLY A 589 30.42 52.46 -83.09
C GLY A 589 28.92 52.16 -82.94
N ASP A 590 28.17 53.09 -82.34
CA ASP A 590 26.73 52.94 -82.00
C ASP A 590 25.89 52.41 -83.19
N SER A 591 26.08 52.96 -84.39
CA SER A 591 25.35 52.53 -85.59
C SER A 591 25.63 51.08 -86.00
N ALA A 592 26.84 50.56 -85.74
CA ALA A 592 27.20 49.17 -85.98
C ALA A 592 26.64 48.28 -84.87
N ALA A 593 26.77 48.70 -83.62
CA ALA A 593 26.24 47.98 -82.47
C ALA A 593 24.73 47.75 -82.56
N GLU A 594 23.97 48.69 -83.13
CA GLU A 594 22.51 48.62 -83.31
C GLU A 594 22.04 47.71 -84.46
N GLN A 595 22.95 47.19 -85.30
CA GLN A 595 22.56 46.28 -86.38
C GLN A 595 22.07 44.95 -85.79
N LEU A 596 20.99 44.40 -86.35
CA LEU A 596 20.45 43.11 -85.88
C LEU A 596 21.28 41.96 -86.44
N VAL A 597 21.65 41.02 -85.58
CA VAL A 597 22.31 39.74 -85.87
C VAL A 597 21.29 38.63 -85.69
N TRP A 598 21.17 37.75 -86.67
CA TRP A 598 20.27 36.60 -86.59
C TRP A 598 20.72 35.63 -85.50
N ASP A 599 19.85 35.40 -84.51
CA ASP A 599 20.07 34.51 -83.36
C ASP A 599 19.24 33.20 -83.46
N GLY A 600 18.61 32.96 -84.62
CA GLY A 600 17.67 31.86 -84.81
C GLY A 600 16.22 32.15 -84.43
N LYS A 601 15.90 33.35 -83.91
CA LYS A 601 14.53 33.71 -83.48
C LYS A 601 14.09 35.09 -83.95
N THR A 602 14.56 36.15 -83.30
CA THR A 602 14.05 37.53 -83.48
C THR A 602 15.15 38.52 -83.85
N GLY A 603 16.40 38.06 -83.81
CA GLY A 603 17.57 38.91 -83.94
C GLY A 603 17.95 39.57 -82.61
N THR A 604 19.25 39.74 -82.40
CA THR A 604 19.83 40.51 -81.30
C THR A 604 20.72 41.61 -81.85
N LYS A 605 20.94 42.70 -81.11
CA LYS A 605 21.86 43.77 -81.56
C LYS A 605 23.29 43.23 -81.67
N LEU A 606 24.06 43.64 -82.67
CA LEU A 606 25.45 43.23 -82.87
C LEU A 606 26.31 43.53 -81.64
N GLY A 607 26.08 44.68 -80.99
CA GLY A 607 26.76 45.01 -79.74
C GLY A 607 26.48 43.98 -78.64
N VAL A 608 25.20 43.64 -78.45
CA VAL A 608 24.77 42.62 -77.48
C VAL A 608 25.32 41.23 -77.85
N PHE A 609 25.30 40.87 -79.12
CA PHE A 609 25.88 39.61 -79.60
C PHE A 609 27.37 39.48 -79.27
N VAL A 610 28.15 40.53 -79.54
CA VAL A 610 29.60 40.56 -79.27
C VAL A 610 29.90 40.48 -77.77
N CYS A 611 29.11 41.17 -76.96
CA CYS A 611 29.23 41.11 -75.50
C CYS A 611 28.87 39.72 -74.96
N ASN A 612 27.74 39.15 -75.38
CA ASN A 612 27.31 37.81 -74.98
C ASN A 612 28.30 36.70 -75.40
N LEU A 613 28.93 36.84 -76.57
CA LEU A 613 29.99 35.94 -77.02
C LEU A 613 31.16 35.97 -76.04
N THR A 614 31.62 37.16 -75.67
CA THR A 614 32.77 37.32 -74.75
C THR A 614 32.43 36.82 -73.35
N GLU A 615 31.21 37.06 -72.86
CA GLU A 615 30.70 36.53 -71.58
C GLU A 615 30.62 35.02 -71.53
N SER A 616 30.26 34.40 -72.65
CA SER A 616 30.21 32.95 -72.79
C SER A 616 31.61 32.33 -72.95
N GLY A 617 32.66 33.04 -72.54
CA GLY A 617 34.05 32.58 -72.62
C GLY A 617 34.63 32.58 -74.04
N SER A 618 33.99 33.26 -74.99
CA SER A 618 34.44 33.36 -76.38
C SER A 618 34.89 34.79 -76.74
N PRO A 619 36.07 35.24 -76.27
CA PRO A 619 36.48 36.63 -76.40
C PRO A 619 36.61 37.05 -77.85
N VAL A 620 36.01 38.20 -78.17
CA VAL A 620 36.14 38.85 -79.47
C VAL A 620 37.39 39.73 -79.47
N HIS A 621 38.25 39.55 -80.48
CA HIS A 621 39.56 40.21 -80.59
C HIS A 621 39.60 41.32 -81.64
N GLU A 622 38.78 41.20 -82.69
CA GLU A 622 38.81 42.14 -83.82
C GLU A 622 37.43 42.22 -84.47
N TYR A 623 37.01 43.43 -84.83
CA TYR A 623 35.85 43.66 -85.68
C TYR A 623 36.23 44.57 -86.84
N ALA A 624 35.78 44.22 -88.04
CA ALA A 624 35.88 45.05 -89.23
C ALA A 624 34.49 45.21 -89.84
N GLY A 625 33.94 46.43 -89.76
CA GLY A 625 32.65 46.75 -90.34
C GLY A 625 32.63 46.66 -91.87
N GLY A 626 31.42 46.65 -92.44
CA GLY A 626 31.22 46.65 -93.88
C GLY A 626 31.80 47.92 -94.50
N GLY A 627 32.84 47.77 -95.31
CA GLY A 627 33.46 48.90 -96.02
C GLY A 627 32.54 49.48 -97.08
N LEU A 628 32.88 50.68 -97.59
CA LEU A 628 32.09 51.39 -98.60
C LEU A 628 31.85 50.59 -99.91
N LEU A 629 32.65 49.54 -100.13
CA LEU A 629 32.63 48.67 -101.31
C LEU A 629 32.19 47.22 -101.03
N SER A 630 32.06 46.80 -99.76
CA SER A 630 31.61 45.45 -99.39
C SER A 630 30.70 45.51 -98.17
N GLY A 631 29.46 45.03 -98.31
CA GLY A 631 28.50 44.93 -97.20
C GLY A 631 28.87 43.91 -96.12
N ASP A 632 29.91 43.09 -96.37
CA ASP A 632 30.36 42.04 -95.48
C ASP A 632 31.19 42.59 -94.33
N GLN A 633 30.89 42.12 -93.12
CA GLN A 633 31.58 42.45 -91.89
C GLN A 633 32.41 41.24 -91.45
N LYS A 634 33.44 41.47 -90.64
CA LYS A 634 34.28 40.40 -90.07
C LYS A 634 34.35 40.52 -88.57
N LEU A 635 34.17 39.40 -87.87
CA LEU A 635 34.28 39.27 -86.43
C LEU A 635 35.30 38.19 -86.11
N LYS A 636 36.36 38.51 -85.38
CA LYS A 636 37.39 37.55 -84.98
C LYS A 636 37.24 37.23 -83.50
N ALA A 637 36.98 35.98 -83.16
CA ALA A 637 36.73 35.55 -81.78
C ALA A 637 37.44 34.23 -81.48
N THR A 638 37.88 34.03 -80.24
CA THR A 638 38.24 32.68 -79.77
C THR A 638 36.96 31.98 -79.38
N LEU A 639 36.65 30.81 -79.94
CA LEU A 639 35.44 30.06 -79.55
C LEU A 639 35.76 29.02 -78.48
N ALA A 640 34.75 28.65 -77.67
CA ALA A 640 34.88 27.65 -76.60
C ALA A 640 35.45 26.28 -77.04
N MET A 641 35.32 25.91 -78.32
CA MET A 641 35.91 24.68 -78.89
C MET A 641 37.42 24.76 -79.15
N GLY A 642 38.07 25.89 -78.79
CA GLY A 642 39.49 26.12 -78.95
C GLY A 642 39.85 26.68 -80.33
N GLY A 643 40.56 27.81 -80.34
CA GLY A 643 41.11 28.42 -81.55
C GLY A 643 40.49 29.75 -81.92
N LEU A 644 41.30 30.59 -82.56
CA LEU A 644 40.91 31.89 -83.10
C LEU A 644 40.18 31.69 -84.42
N GLN A 645 38.93 32.14 -84.48
CA GLN A 645 38.03 32.01 -85.62
C GLN A 645 37.73 33.38 -86.20
N THR A 646 37.69 33.51 -87.51
CA THR A 646 37.15 34.68 -88.21
C THR A 646 35.78 34.32 -88.78
N LEU A 647 34.76 35.05 -88.38
CA LEU A 647 33.39 34.95 -88.84
C LEU A 647 33.12 36.09 -89.82
N TRP A 648 32.60 35.79 -91.01
CA TRP A 648 32.13 36.81 -91.94
C TRP A 648 30.61 36.89 -91.86
N LEU A 649 30.12 38.10 -91.67
CA LEU A 649 28.70 38.43 -91.55
C LEU A 649 28.28 39.22 -92.79
N HIS A 650 27.09 38.96 -93.32
CA HIS A 650 26.49 39.81 -94.35
C HIS A 650 25.02 40.04 -94.04
N LYS A 651 24.43 41.09 -94.64
CA LYS A 651 22.99 41.32 -94.53
C LYS A 651 22.24 40.31 -95.39
N ALA A 652 21.24 39.67 -94.80
CA ALA A 652 20.33 38.76 -95.48
C ALA A 652 18.91 38.84 -94.91
N GLU A 653 17.92 38.50 -95.72
CA GLU A 653 16.58 38.16 -95.24
C GLU A 653 16.62 36.72 -94.72
N VAL A 654 16.57 36.56 -93.40
CA VAL A 654 16.69 35.26 -92.71
C VAL A 654 15.33 34.67 -92.32
N ALA A 655 14.29 35.49 -92.27
CA ALA A 655 12.91 35.11 -92.06
C ALA A 655 11.98 36.09 -92.78
N GLN A 656 10.79 35.63 -93.18
CA GLN A 656 9.83 36.44 -93.93
C GLN A 656 9.51 37.75 -93.17
N GLY A 657 9.84 38.89 -93.78
CA GLY A 657 9.60 40.22 -93.19
C GLY A 657 10.68 40.69 -92.19
N GLN A 658 11.78 39.95 -92.05
CA GLN A 658 12.97 40.36 -91.29
C GLN A 658 14.14 40.61 -92.24
N GLU A 659 14.02 41.71 -92.99
CA GLU A 659 15.05 42.18 -93.93
C GLU A 659 16.26 42.78 -93.18
N ASP A 660 17.45 42.71 -93.79
CA ASP A 660 18.68 43.37 -93.35
C ASP A 660 19.34 42.91 -92.02
N MET A 661 19.12 41.66 -91.60
CA MET A 661 19.85 41.08 -90.46
C MET A 661 21.23 40.56 -90.87
N LEU A 662 22.22 40.72 -89.98
CA LEU A 662 23.54 40.14 -90.10
C LEU A 662 23.48 38.63 -89.84
N VAL A 663 23.88 37.83 -90.82
CA VAL A 663 24.01 36.38 -90.72
C VAL A 663 25.44 35.98 -91.07
N GLY A 664 26.00 35.06 -90.28
CA GLY A 664 27.30 34.48 -90.58
C GLY A 664 27.19 33.48 -91.72
N PHE A 665 27.93 33.73 -92.80
CA PHE A 665 27.91 32.88 -94.00
C PHE A 665 29.25 32.18 -94.26
N LYS A 666 30.29 32.57 -93.53
CA LYS A 666 31.64 32.03 -93.67
C LYS A 666 32.35 32.04 -92.32
N MET A 667 33.13 31.00 -92.06
CA MET A 667 34.02 30.91 -90.90
C MET A 667 35.36 30.36 -91.32
N ALA A 668 36.43 30.83 -90.69
CA ALA A 668 37.78 30.35 -90.93
C ALA A 668 38.56 30.26 -89.63
N ASP A 669 39.41 29.24 -89.57
CA ASP A 669 40.47 29.10 -88.57
C ASP A 669 41.85 29.19 -89.25
N ALA A 670 42.90 28.82 -88.52
CA ALA A 670 44.26 28.83 -89.06
C ALA A 670 44.51 27.82 -90.21
N ASN A 671 43.62 26.84 -90.40
CA ASN A 671 43.80 25.69 -91.29
C ASN A 671 42.82 25.68 -92.47
N GLN A 672 41.59 26.20 -92.30
CA GLN A 672 40.55 26.10 -93.30
C GLN A 672 39.56 27.27 -93.24
N GLU A 673 39.06 27.65 -94.42
CA GLU A 673 37.90 28.54 -94.59
C GLU A 673 36.73 27.69 -95.11
N ARG A 674 35.56 27.79 -94.47
CA ARG A 674 34.35 27.06 -94.87
C ARG A 674 33.11 27.96 -94.90
N PRO A 675 32.16 27.72 -95.82
CA PRO A 675 30.85 28.34 -95.75
C PRO A 675 30.08 27.83 -94.53
N ILE A 676 29.16 28.65 -94.02
CA ILE A 676 28.21 28.30 -92.95
C ILE A 676 26.80 28.50 -93.48
N SER A 677 25.91 27.53 -93.24
CA SER A 677 24.48 27.67 -93.50
C SER A 677 23.78 28.56 -92.47
N VAL A 678 22.59 29.08 -92.79
CA VAL A 678 21.81 29.90 -91.85
C VAL A 678 21.44 29.10 -90.59
N GLU A 679 21.14 27.81 -90.73
CA GLU A 679 20.86 26.90 -89.62
C GLU A 679 22.10 26.68 -88.73
N GLU A 680 23.28 26.45 -89.32
CA GLU A 680 24.53 26.34 -88.57
C GLU A 680 24.86 27.65 -87.84
N TRP A 681 24.58 28.81 -88.44
CA TRP A 681 24.75 30.11 -87.78
C TRP A 681 23.78 30.29 -86.60
N ALA A 682 22.50 29.96 -86.78
CA ALA A 682 21.52 29.99 -85.70
C ALA A 682 21.92 29.06 -84.53
N MET A 683 22.42 27.85 -84.84
CA MET A 683 22.94 26.94 -83.83
C MET A 683 24.19 27.50 -83.14
N PHE A 684 25.11 28.08 -83.90
CA PHE A 684 26.31 28.71 -83.36
C PHE A 684 25.97 29.85 -82.41
N THR A 685 25.12 30.80 -82.83
CA THR A 685 24.71 31.93 -82.00
C THR A 685 23.99 31.47 -80.73
N ALA A 686 23.08 30.50 -80.83
CA ALA A 686 22.39 29.92 -79.67
C ALA A 686 23.36 29.24 -78.68
N MET A 687 24.35 28.49 -79.16
CA MET A 687 25.34 27.85 -78.29
C MET A 687 26.30 28.89 -77.69
N ALA A 688 26.80 29.80 -78.50
CA ALA A 688 27.86 30.73 -78.13
C ALA A 688 27.37 31.94 -77.32
N THR A 689 26.06 32.16 -77.23
CA THR A 689 25.45 33.21 -76.39
C THR A 689 24.49 32.65 -75.32
N GLY A 690 24.33 31.32 -75.26
CA GLY A 690 23.38 30.61 -74.40
C GLY A 690 23.83 30.39 -72.94
N GLY A 691 24.94 31.01 -72.50
CA GLY A 691 25.26 31.17 -71.08
C GLY A 691 25.84 29.97 -70.31
N GLN A 692 26.42 28.94 -70.94
CA GLN A 692 26.80 27.70 -70.22
C GLN A 692 28.30 27.34 -70.16
N PHE A 693 29.24 28.26 -70.34
CA PHE A 693 30.68 27.90 -70.39
C PHE A 693 31.53 28.32 -69.20
N VAL A 694 31.00 29.07 -68.23
CA VAL A 694 31.73 29.34 -66.99
C VAL A 694 31.64 28.12 -66.07
N THR A 695 32.79 27.53 -65.71
CA THR A 695 32.91 26.42 -64.73
C THR A 695 33.56 26.92 -63.45
N PRO A 696 33.43 26.21 -62.31
CA PRO A 696 34.02 26.63 -61.04
C PRO A 696 35.50 26.97 -61.16
N GLU A 697 36.23 26.19 -61.95
CA GLU A 697 37.65 26.40 -62.21
C GLU A 697 37.94 27.70 -62.97
N ILE A 698 37.08 28.04 -63.95
CA ILE A 698 37.19 29.29 -64.72
C ILE A 698 36.86 30.48 -63.80
N CYS A 699 35.81 30.35 -62.99
CA CYS A 699 35.41 31.40 -62.07
C CYS A 699 36.44 31.63 -60.97
N ASP A 700 36.99 30.59 -60.37
CA ASP A 700 38.05 30.69 -59.38
C ASP A 700 39.31 31.34 -59.98
N ALA A 701 39.68 30.98 -61.21
CA ALA A 701 40.82 31.56 -61.90
C ALA A 701 40.65 33.05 -62.23
N VAL A 702 39.43 33.50 -62.54
CA VAL A 702 39.12 34.90 -62.82
C VAL A 702 38.96 35.71 -61.54
N MET A 703 38.19 35.20 -60.58
CA MET A 703 37.86 35.89 -59.32
C MET A 703 39.06 35.99 -58.36
N SER A 704 40.11 35.20 -58.56
CA SER A 704 41.36 35.29 -57.78
C SER A 704 42.36 36.32 -58.29
N LYS A 705 42.16 36.88 -59.49
CA LYS A 705 43.05 37.92 -60.04
C LYS A 705 42.76 39.28 -59.38
N PRO A 706 43.80 40.07 -59.05
CA PRO A 706 43.63 41.47 -58.66
C PRO A 706 42.90 42.27 -59.73
N GLU A 707 42.03 43.20 -59.33
CA GLU A 707 41.16 43.95 -60.23
C GLU A 707 41.91 44.77 -61.30
N ASP A 708 43.10 45.27 -60.97
CA ASP A 708 44.01 45.99 -61.87
C ASP A 708 44.70 45.08 -62.90
N GLN A 709 44.60 43.76 -62.75
CA GLN A 709 45.14 42.75 -63.67
C GLN A 709 44.06 42.10 -64.54
N LEU A 710 42.78 42.45 -64.35
CA LEU A 710 41.69 41.87 -65.13
C LEU A 710 41.64 42.49 -66.53
N THR A 711 41.75 41.65 -67.55
CA THR A 711 41.41 42.03 -68.93
C THR A 711 39.90 42.25 -69.07
N ILE A 712 39.44 42.94 -70.12
CA ILE A 712 37.99 43.10 -70.37
C ILE A 712 37.29 41.73 -70.48
N GLY A 713 37.95 40.74 -71.09
CA GLY A 713 37.47 39.35 -71.12
C GLY A 713 37.37 38.72 -69.73
N ASP A 714 38.36 38.93 -68.86
CA ASP A 714 38.29 38.47 -67.46
C ASP A 714 37.14 39.16 -66.71
N LYS A 715 36.91 40.47 -66.91
CA LYS A 715 35.81 41.20 -66.27
C LYS A 715 34.44 40.69 -66.72
N MET A 716 34.24 40.47 -68.02
CA MET A 716 33.02 39.89 -68.59
C MET A 716 32.78 38.48 -68.06
N THR A 717 33.82 37.65 -68.00
CA THR A 717 33.74 36.30 -67.42
C THR A 717 33.42 36.34 -65.92
N GLY A 718 33.98 37.30 -65.19
CA GLY A 718 33.70 37.52 -63.77
C GLY A 718 32.24 37.88 -63.48
N VAL A 719 31.60 38.66 -64.36
CA VAL A 719 30.16 38.98 -64.30
C VAL A 719 29.30 37.72 -64.53
N ALA A 720 29.63 36.90 -65.53
CA ALA A 720 28.93 35.63 -65.77
C ALA A 720 29.09 34.66 -64.57
N CYS A 721 30.29 34.57 -64.00
CA CYS A 721 30.55 33.79 -62.78
C CYS A 721 29.73 34.27 -61.58
N ALA A 722 29.65 35.58 -61.38
CA ALA A 722 28.84 36.19 -60.35
C ALA A 722 27.35 35.86 -60.50
N GLN A 723 26.84 35.86 -61.73
CA GLN A 723 25.45 35.57 -62.04
C GLN A 723 25.09 34.10 -61.77
N GLU A 724 25.99 33.15 -62.11
CA GLU A 724 25.82 31.73 -61.77
C GLU A 724 25.81 31.48 -60.25
N VAL A 725 26.62 32.21 -59.49
CA VAL A 725 26.61 32.15 -58.03
C VAL A 725 25.29 32.69 -57.45
N LEU A 726 24.75 33.78 -57.99
CA LEU A 726 23.46 34.32 -57.54
C LEU A 726 22.28 33.42 -57.87
N ASN A 727 22.29 32.80 -59.04
CA ASN A 727 21.22 31.91 -59.48
C ASN A 727 21.17 30.59 -58.68
N GLY A 728 22.10 30.39 -57.73
CA GLY A 728 22.16 29.18 -56.91
C GLY A 728 22.57 27.94 -57.70
N SER A 729 23.08 28.12 -58.93
CA SER A 729 23.56 27.02 -59.78
C SER A 729 24.67 26.26 -59.06
N TRP A 730 25.52 26.96 -58.31
CA TRP A 730 26.63 26.38 -57.58
C TRP A 730 26.46 26.60 -56.09
N GLY A 731 26.26 25.50 -55.35
CA GLY A 731 26.24 25.50 -53.90
C GLY A 731 27.64 25.74 -53.33
N PHE A 732 28.13 26.98 -53.42
CA PHE A 732 29.26 27.42 -52.62
C PHE A 732 28.75 27.66 -51.19
N GLN A 733 29.01 26.69 -50.32
CA GLN A 733 28.95 26.86 -48.86
C GLN A 733 30.04 27.83 -48.40
#